data_AF-A0A353FMF2-F1
#
_entry.id   AF-A0A353FMF2-F1
#
_cell.length_a   1.000
_cell.length_b   1.000
_cell.length_c   1.000
_cell.angle_alpha   90.00
_cell.angle_beta   90.00
_cell.angle_gamma   90.00
#
_symmetry.space_group_name_H-M   'P 1'
#
loop_
_entity.id
_entity.type
_entity.pdbx_description
1 polymer ?
#
loop_
_entity_poly.entity_id
_entity_poly.type
_entity_poly.pdbx_seq_one_letter_code
_entity_poly.pdbx_strand_id
1 'polypeptide(L)'
;LIGGRGAVVKTAGESRVLRALGDLRVSLHGEALSPPDFYRPPIPPTTENPLLPAQVQPATTRAGALLALRQSGSAALVGGGEFDPHLSAFGSFLAEKGTLRVSTAEQEGLEAALGLSELWGLPLLVEVGPRGASFPELGLGGGLFSWGDALLKRLAVERARVIFRVPLRLGFGGSGEGEFDPDVLRRLYEASVPLAVVPGRQGSWTWLLEAASAAVGFGLPETSALSSITADAADALEVGHRVGSLEVGKDADFLVMDGPPLDAATSVRKVYVDGELAWSRDLDFDSGTIVRGGTLWTGDGPPISGGVEVLLRGGKVVAAGHRVPHPLGARLVDTGSATHLTPGFIDSRGFLGIGTGRIDVSTPLGRTAAGSFFKKSWRQVARGGVTTMVVGPSRIPSEGARARAVKTAATLPEDAWIQGRSVVFFDLRGGDRADREAKLKRTLDKGEKYAEQWQKHREERAKWEEDEAEKKEREAADSEAELRGRLAGEGVVETAEEEVEETERAEEEVPEEPKVVDKLNGLWEAVIEHEMLPEPITVNAQLHHDGEVLTALFSSPDDPSGEVAELEGTWKDPEARFEVPTEMGPVIGTGTVDAPDHMNCHVEFGPIGAVDFEAVRIEIEEEGAAPVRRKKKSDEGPQPPSTDSKLEGMRDLFEGRGVAVVAANRADEIRLALKAFASREIPVHILGGEDAVHLADELIATDSGVVVSTQLVDRDEAGHLFVPSAKLFEVGVVSSFQSGSQGGARWMASVLAMAARHGLGIEQALASLTSGAARMLGLESRVGRLAPGLDGDLLVHNGPPLDLRTNIIRVFVNGTEVPED
;
A
#
# COMPACT_ATOMS: atom_id res chain seq x y z
N LEU A 1 15.07 55.50 8.40
CA LEU A 1 14.03 55.75 7.36
C LEU A 1 14.17 54.79 6.19
N ILE A 2 15.37 54.65 5.59
CA ILE A 2 15.66 53.68 4.52
C ILE A 2 16.31 52.42 5.11
N GLY A 3 15.75 51.25 4.85
CA GLY A 3 16.20 49.95 5.38
C GLY A 3 17.18 49.17 4.48
N GLY A 4 17.50 49.69 3.30
CA GLY A 4 18.38 49.03 2.31
C GLY A 4 17.62 48.43 1.12
N ARG A 5 18.34 47.70 0.26
CA ARG A 5 17.81 46.99 -0.92
C ARG A 5 17.57 45.51 -0.60
N GLY A 6 16.43 44.96 -1.02
CA GLY A 6 16.11 43.53 -0.93
C GLY A 6 16.58 42.73 -2.16
N ALA A 7 16.46 41.40 -2.10
CA ALA A 7 16.60 40.50 -3.24
C ALA A 7 15.45 39.49 -3.24
N VAL A 8 15.09 38.96 -4.41
CA VAL A 8 14.09 37.89 -4.56
C VAL A 8 14.82 36.58 -4.84
N VAL A 9 14.61 35.60 -3.96
CA VAL A 9 15.31 34.31 -4.01
C VAL A 9 14.35 33.14 -3.84
N LYS A 10 14.62 32.04 -4.54
CA LYS A 10 14.01 30.74 -4.29
C LYS A 10 14.53 30.14 -3.00
N THR A 11 13.69 29.38 -2.32
CA THR A 11 14.03 28.68 -1.07
C THR A 11 14.85 27.41 -1.30
N ALA A 12 14.78 26.82 -2.49
CA ALA A 12 15.57 25.67 -2.95
C ALA A 12 15.98 25.85 -4.43
N GLY A 13 16.69 24.87 -5.00
CA GLY A 13 17.21 24.90 -6.37
C GLY A 13 18.66 25.38 -6.47
N GLU A 14 19.33 25.14 -7.61
CA GLU A 14 20.72 25.57 -7.83
C GLU A 14 20.81 27.07 -8.17
N SER A 15 19.89 27.58 -9.01
CA SER A 15 19.85 28.98 -9.43
C SER A 15 18.79 29.77 -8.64
N ARG A 16 19.13 30.09 -7.39
CA ARG A 16 18.16 30.61 -6.42
C ARG A 16 17.84 32.09 -6.59
N VAL A 17 18.70 32.89 -7.21
CA VAL A 17 18.47 34.34 -7.30
C VAL A 17 17.56 34.65 -8.49
N LEU A 18 16.33 35.09 -8.20
CA LEU A 18 15.39 35.54 -9.22
C LEU A 18 15.65 37.00 -9.60
N ARG A 19 15.99 37.83 -8.60
CA ARG A 19 16.31 39.24 -8.76
C ARG A 19 17.28 39.68 -7.66
N ALA A 20 18.51 40.02 -8.03
CA ALA A 20 19.56 40.41 -7.09
C ALA A 20 19.32 41.79 -6.43
N LEU A 21 18.56 42.65 -7.12
CA LEU A 21 18.26 44.02 -6.70
C LEU A 21 16.74 44.23 -6.75
N GLY A 22 16.05 43.89 -5.66
CA GLY A 22 14.60 43.93 -5.50
C GLY A 22 14.05 45.32 -5.21
N ASP A 23 13.72 45.59 -3.94
CA ASP A 23 13.02 46.80 -3.49
C ASP A 23 13.85 47.68 -2.54
N LEU A 24 13.63 49.00 -2.55
CA LEU A 24 14.11 49.90 -1.50
C LEU A 24 13.05 50.01 -0.41
N ARG A 25 13.40 49.63 0.83
CA ARG A 25 12.44 49.67 1.95
C ARG A 25 12.43 50.99 2.68
N VAL A 26 11.25 51.58 2.82
CA VAL A 26 11.00 52.79 3.61
C VAL A 26 9.92 52.49 4.65
N SER A 27 10.15 52.90 5.90
CA SER A 27 9.15 52.80 6.97
C SER A 27 8.66 54.20 7.33
N LEU A 28 7.34 54.41 7.26
CA LEU A 28 6.67 55.67 7.64
C LEU A 28 5.81 55.52 8.92
N HIS A 29 5.98 54.43 9.66
CA HIS A 29 5.33 54.21 10.95
C HIS A 29 5.83 55.18 12.03
N GLY A 30 5.00 55.44 13.05
CA GLY A 30 5.36 56.32 14.18
C GLY A 30 6.67 55.95 14.88
N GLU A 31 6.95 54.65 15.05
CA GLU A 31 8.21 54.16 15.64
C GLU A 31 9.46 54.54 14.82
N ALA A 32 9.34 54.64 13.48
CA ALA A 32 10.45 55.06 12.63
C ALA A 32 10.78 56.56 12.80
N LEU A 33 9.85 57.31 13.40
CA LEU A 33 9.95 58.73 13.75
C LEU A 33 10.30 58.93 15.23
N SER A 34 10.39 57.86 16.00
CA SER A 34 10.80 57.88 17.42
C SER A 34 11.82 56.76 17.65
N PRO A 35 13.00 56.85 17.02
CA PRO A 35 14.06 55.88 17.30
C PRO A 35 14.38 55.91 18.80
N PRO A 36 14.67 54.76 19.43
CA PRO A 36 15.00 54.72 20.85
C PRO A 36 16.15 55.69 21.14
N ASP A 37 16.04 56.44 22.23
CA ASP A 37 17.08 57.38 22.65
C ASP A 37 18.41 56.63 22.77
N PHE A 38 19.32 56.90 21.84
CA PHE A 38 20.71 56.49 21.99
C PHE A 38 21.31 57.39 23.07
N TYR A 39 21.21 56.97 24.34
CA TYR A 39 21.91 57.63 25.42
C TYR A 39 23.41 57.37 25.26
N ARG A 40 24.09 58.26 24.53
CA ARG A 40 25.54 58.41 24.62
C ARG A 40 25.79 59.36 25.79
N PRO A 41 26.25 58.87 26.96
CA PRO A 41 26.61 59.78 28.04
C PRO A 41 27.63 60.79 27.50
N PRO A 42 27.48 62.09 27.80
CA PRO A 42 28.44 63.08 27.35
C PRO A 42 29.79 62.76 27.99
N ILE A 43 30.73 62.24 27.18
CA ILE A 43 32.13 62.12 27.59
C ILE A 43 32.65 63.56 27.66
N PRO A 44 33.19 64.02 28.80
CA PRO A 44 33.78 65.35 28.90
C PRO A 44 34.82 65.53 27.80
N PRO A 45 34.88 66.70 27.14
CA PRO A 45 35.86 66.92 26.09
C PRO A 45 37.27 66.81 26.68
N THR A 46 38.06 65.90 26.15
CA THR A 46 39.49 65.76 26.45
C THR A 46 40.29 66.06 25.20
N THR A 47 41.61 66.18 25.33
CA THR A 47 42.52 66.32 24.18
C THR A 47 42.39 65.15 23.19
N GLU A 48 41.97 63.97 23.67
CA GLU A 48 41.74 62.77 22.86
C GLU A 48 40.28 62.62 22.39
N ASN A 49 39.35 63.46 22.85
CA ASN A 49 37.95 63.47 22.43
C ASN A 49 37.43 64.91 22.26
N PRO A 50 37.75 65.58 21.13
CA PRO A 50 37.38 66.97 20.89
C PRO A 50 35.87 67.15 20.73
N LEU A 51 35.37 68.36 21.01
CA LEU A 51 33.99 68.76 20.74
C LEU A 51 33.69 68.63 19.24
N LEU A 52 32.97 67.59 18.86
CA LEU A 52 32.45 67.42 17.50
C LEU A 52 31.15 68.25 17.33
N PRO A 53 30.85 68.73 16.11
CA PRO A 53 29.56 69.35 15.81
C PRO A 53 28.41 68.41 16.19
N ALA A 54 27.31 68.99 16.69
CA ALA A 54 26.12 68.23 17.02
C ALA A 54 25.67 67.40 15.82
N GLN A 55 25.51 66.09 16.01
CA GLN A 55 24.97 65.23 14.96
C GLN A 55 23.54 65.69 14.64
N VAL A 56 23.23 65.79 13.34
CA VAL A 56 21.88 66.15 12.88
C VAL A 56 20.90 65.15 13.48
N GLN A 57 19.95 65.64 14.27
CA GLN A 57 18.93 64.76 14.84
C GLN A 57 18.12 64.14 13.70
N PRO A 58 17.85 62.82 13.75
CA PRO A 58 16.96 62.18 12.79
C PRO A 58 15.57 62.82 12.90
N ALA A 59 14.85 62.86 11.79
CA ALA A 59 13.53 63.46 11.76
C ALA A 59 12.58 62.78 12.76
N THR A 60 12.03 63.56 13.68
CA THR A 60 11.09 63.11 14.73
C THR A 60 9.62 63.27 14.34
N THR A 61 9.35 63.84 13.16
CA THR A 61 8.01 64.04 12.62
C THR A 61 7.92 63.47 11.21
N ARG A 62 6.72 63.05 10.79
CA ARG A 62 6.47 62.52 9.44
C ARG A 62 6.83 63.54 8.36
N ALA A 63 6.46 64.81 8.56
CA ALA A 63 6.81 65.89 7.64
C ALA A 63 8.32 66.06 7.50
N GLY A 64 9.06 66.02 8.62
CA GLY A 64 10.53 66.06 8.62
C GLY A 64 11.14 64.84 7.91
N ALA A 65 10.59 63.65 8.12
CA ALA A 65 11.07 62.43 7.48
C ALA A 65 10.86 62.44 5.97
N LEU A 66 9.70 62.92 5.51
CA LEU A 66 9.42 63.09 4.08
C LEU A 66 10.30 64.17 3.45
N LEU A 67 10.55 65.28 4.16
CA LEU A 67 11.47 66.31 3.69
C LEU A 67 12.89 65.77 3.56
N ALA A 68 13.38 65.03 4.56
CA ALA A 68 14.69 64.39 4.54
C ALA A 68 14.80 63.39 3.37
N LEU A 69 13.79 62.53 3.18
CA LEU A 69 13.75 61.59 2.05
C LEU A 69 13.81 62.32 0.71
N ARG A 70 13.03 63.41 0.54
CA ARG A 70 13.03 64.23 -0.69
C ARG A 70 14.40 64.88 -0.94
N GLN A 71 14.99 65.47 0.10
CA GLN A 71 16.32 66.08 0.01
C GLN A 71 17.41 65.05 -0.33
N SER A 72 17.39 63.89 0.32
CA SER A 72 18.30 62.79 -0.01
C SER A 72 18.12 62.29 -1.44
N GLY A 73 16.88 62.19 -1.92
CA GLY A 73 16.59 61.80 -3.31
C GLY A 73 17.11 62.82 -4.31
N SER A 74 16.87 64.11 -4.06
CA SER A 74 17.40 65.19 -4.91
C SER A 74 18.93 65.25 -4.88
N ALA A 75 19.56 65.07 -3.72
CA ALA A 75 21.02 65.05 -3.58
C ALA A 75 21.64 63.85 -4.34
N ALA A 76 21.01 62.68 -4.23
CA ALA A 76 21.43 61.47 -4.93
C ALA A 76 21.34 61.61 -6.46
N LEU A 77 20.32 62.32 -6.98
CA LEU A 77 20.16 62.58 -8.43
C LEU A 77 21.17 63.57 -9.00
N VAL A 78 21.64 64.53 -8.20
CA VAL A 78 22.57 65.59 -8.62
C VAL A 78 24.04 65.20 -8.39
N GLY A 79 24.30 64.05 -7.75
CA GLY A 79 25.66 63.56 -7.47
C GLY A 79 26.41 64.40 -6.42
N GLY A 80 25.68 65.06 -5.53
CA GLY A 80 26.24 66.02 -4.57
C GLY A 80 26.83 65.35 -3.33
N GLY A 81 28.17 65.30 -3.23
CA GLY A 81 28.92 65.04 -2.00
C GLY A 81 30.16 64.16 -2.21
N GLU A 82 31.28 64.50 -1.55
CA GLU A 82 32.46 63.62 -1.42
C GLU A 82 32.01 62.17 -1.15
N PHE A 83 32.39 61.22 -2.03
CA PHE A 83 32.14 59.77 -1.98
C PHE A 83 31.24 59.27 -0.83
N ASP A 84 29.94 59.62 -0.85
CA ASP A 84 28.95 59.05 0.07
C ASP A 84 28.38 57.77 -0.58
N PRO A 85 28.75 56.57 -0.09
CA PRO A 85 28.30 55.31 -0.68
C PRO A 85 26.78 55.10 -0.55
N HIS A 86 26.12 55.72 0.43
CA HIS A 86 24.67 55.61 0.60
C HIS A 86 23.91 56.46 -0.40
N LEU A 87 24.35 57.70 -0.65
CA LEU A 87 23.76 58.55 -1.69
C LEU A 87 24.04 58.00 -3.09
N SER A 88 25.23 57.44 -3.33
CA SER A 88 25.55 56.76 -4.59
C SER A 88 24.66 55.55 -4.83
N ALA A 89 24.50 54.66 -3.84
CA ALA A 89 23.62 53.50 -3.93
C ALA A 89 22.15 53.89 -4.12
N PHE A 90 21.70 54.97 -3.46
CA PHE A 90 20.35 55.48 -3.63
C PHE A 90 20.14 56.10 -5.02
N GLY A 91 21.14 56.84 -5.54
CA GLY A 91 21.13 57.38 -6.90
C GLY A 91 21.06 56.29 -7.96
N SER A 92 21.84 55.21 -7.81
CA SER A 92 21.76 54.03 -8.69
C SER A 92 20.37 53.39 -8.66
N PHE A 93 19.77 53.23 -7.48
CA PHE A 93 18.40 52.71 -7.36
C PHE A 93 17.37 53.60 -8.08
N LEU A 94 17.47 54.91 -7.92
CA LEU A 94 16.59 55.87 -8.60
C LEU A 94 16.75 55.81 -10.12
N ALA A 95 17.99 55.71 -10.62
CA ALA A 95 18.29 55.59 -12.04
C ALA A 95 17.76 54.27 -12.65
N GLU A 96 17.84 53.17 -11.90
CA GLU A 96 17.33 51.85 -12.27
C GLU A 96 15.80 51.75 -12.21
N LYS A 97 15.10 52.79 -11.70
CA LYS A 97 13.65 52.79 -11.46
C LYS A 97 13.17 51.61 -10.62
N GLY A 98 13.92 51.27 -9.56
CA GLY A 98 13.57 50.16 -8.69
C GLY A 98 12.25 50.37 -7.93
N THR A 99 11.67 49.29 -7.41
CA THR A 99 10.41 49.33 -6.66
C THR A 99 10.60 49.98 -5.29
N LEU A 100 9.80 51.00 -5.00
CA LEU A 100 9.73 51.63 -3.68
C LEU A 100 8.78 50.82 -2.79
N ARG A 101 9.29 50.14 -1.77
CA ARG A 101 8.47 49.41 -0.80
C ARG A 101 8.27 50.23 0.47
N VAL A 102 7.04 50.64 0.74
CA VAL A 102 6.71 51.47 1.90
C VAL A 102 5.85 50.71 2.89
N SER A 103 6.25 50.67 4.16
CA SER A 103 5.41 50.16 5.24
C SER A 103 4.75 51.32 5.98
N THR A 104 3.42 51.29 6.08
CA THR A 104 2.60 52.29 6.77
C THR A 104 1.32 51.66 7.32
N ALA A 105 0.82 52.17 8.45
CA ALA A 105 -0.49 51.79 9.02
C ALA A 105 -1.57 52.88 8.83
N GLU A 106 -1.17 54.10 8.46
CA GLU A 106 -2.04 55.28 8.41
C GLU A 106 -2.28 55.75 6.96
N GLN A 107 -3.45 56.35 6.71
CA GLN A 107 -3.84 56.90 5.40
C GLN A 107 -2.86 58.00 4.94
N GLU A 108 -2.44 58.88 5.84
CA GLU A 108 -1.51 59.97 5.52
C GLU A 108 -0.14 59.43 5.11
N GLY A 109 0.29 58.31 5.70
CA GLY A 109 1.51 57.63 5.31
C GLY A 109 1.40 57.01 3.90
N LEU A 110 0.20 56.52 3.54
CA LEU A 110 -0.07 56.00 2.20
C LEU A 110 -0.10 57.09 1.13
N GLU A 111 -0.74 58.22 1.42
CA GLU A 111 -0.72 59.41 0.55
C GLU A 111 0.71 59.95 0.36
N ALA A 112 1.52 59.92 1.41
CA ALA A 112 2.92 60.29 1.33
C ALA A 112 3.75 59.31 0.48
N ALA A 113 3.48 58.02 0.59
CA ALA A 113 4.12 56.99 -0.24
C ALA A 113 3.81 57.17 -1.73
N LEU A 114 2.54 57.44 -2.04
CA LEU A 114 2.09 57.79 -3.40
C LEU A 114 2.80 59.05 -3.91
N GLY A 115 2.89 60.09 -3.08
CA GLY A 115 3.61 61.32 -3.45
C GLY A 115 5.12 61.13 -3.68
N LEU A 116 5.77 60.19 -2.97
CA LEU A 116 7.18 59.85 -3.21
C LEU A 116 7.36 59.03 -4.48
N SER A 117 6.48 58.06 -4.72
CA SER A 117 6.45 57.25 -5.93
C SER A 117 6.23 58.12 -7.17
N GLU A 118 5.30 59.08 -7.12
CA GLU A 118 5.03 60.05 -8.18
C GLU A 118 6.23 60.98 -8.42
N LEU A 119 6.81 61.52 -7.33
CA LEU A 119 7.96 62.43 -7.41
C LEU A 119 9.18 61.78 -8.08
N TRP A 120 9.42 60.50 -7.82
CA TRP A 120 10.57 59.78 -8.36
C TRP A 120 10.25 58.90 -9.57
N GLY A 121 8.98 58.80 -9.96
CA GLY A 121 8.53 57.95 -11.06
C GLY A 121 8.81 56.46 -10.84
N LEU A 122 8.67 55.97 -9.59
CA LEU A 122 8.99 54.60 -9.19
C LEU A 122 7.73 53.75 -8.99
N PRO A 123 7.74 52.44 -9.29
CA PRO A 123 6.69 51.52 -8.89
C PRO A 123 6.53 51.51 -7.36
N LEU A 124 5.28 51.48 -6.88
CA LEU A 124 4.98 51.49 -5.46
C LEU A 124 4.46 50.13 -4.98
N LEU A 125 5.09 49.62 -3.92
CA LEU A 125 4.65 48.45 -3.18
C LEU A 125 4.38 48.86 -1.72
N VAL A 126 3.13 48.77 -1.28
CA VAL A 126 2.72 49.22 0.05
C VAL A 126 2.47 48.01 0.94
N GLU A 127 3.14 47.94 2.07
CA GLU A 127 2.90 46.92 3.08
C GLU A 127 2.00 47.44 4.19
N VAL A 128 0.84 46.79 4.34
CA VAL A 128 -0.26 47.21 5.22
C VAL A 128 -0.69 46.06 6.11
N GLY A 129 -0.94 46.35 7.38
CA GLY A 129 -1.38 45.34 8.34
C GLY A 129 -1.64 45.91 9.74
N PRO A 130 -2.42 45.20 10.57
CA PRO A 130 -2.61 45.58 11.96
C PRO A 130 -1.28 45.44 12.70
N ARG A 131 -0.72 46.57 13.19
CA ARG A 131 0.22 46.56 14.30
C ARG A 131 -0.57 46.86 15.57
N GLY A 132 -0.53 45.94 16.52
CA GLY A 132 -1.13 46.12 17.84
C GLY A 132 -0.66 47.43 18.47
N ALA A 133 -1.61 48.14 19.07
CA ALA A 133 -1.34 49.32 19.88
C ALA A 133 -0.33 48.93 20.97
N SER A 134 0.90 49.40 20.84
CA SER A 134 1.72 49.62 22.03
C SER A 134 1.12 50.84 22.70
N PHE A 135 0.80 50.78 23.99
CA PHE A 135 0.07 51.77 24.82
C PHE A 135 -1.46 51.68 24.86
N PRO A 136 -2.05 50.59 25.43
CA PRO A 136 -3.45 50.55 25.83
C PRO A 136 -3.80 51.58 26.93
N GLU A 137 -2.82 52.02 27.71
CA GLU A 137 -3.00 52.82 28.94
C GLU A 137 -3.41 54.29 28.69
N LEU A 138 -3.24 54.79 27.46
CA LEU A 138 -3.51 56.19 27.12
C LEU A 138 -4.86 56.43 26.44
N GLY A 139 -5.67 55.39 26.20
CA GLY A 139 -7.05 55.56 25.69
C GLY A 139 -7.18 56.23 24.31
N LEU A 140 -6.08 56.37 23.55
CA LEU A 140 -6.07 56.89 22.18
C LEU A 140 -6.10 55.73 21.18
N GLY A 141 -7.17 54.94 21.21
CA GLY A 141 -7.43 53.91 20.21
C GLY A 141 -7.91 54.55 18.92
N GLY A 142 -7.04 54.68 17.92
CA GLY A 142 -7.41 55.11 16.57
C GLY A 142 -8.46 54.17 15.97
N GLY A 143 -9.56 54.74 15.49
CA GLY A 143 -10.76 54.04 15.05
C GLY A 143 -10.59 53.22 13.76
N LEU A 144 -11.67 52.49 13.45
CA LEU A 144 -11.93 51.69 12.25
C LEU A 144 -10.98 51.96 11.06
N PHE A 145 -10.28 50.90 10.62
CA PHE A 145 -9.55 50.84 9.36
C PHE A 145 -10.49 51.03 8.15
N SER A 146 -10.82 52.27 7.79
CA SER A 146 -11.55 52.57 6.57
C SER A 146 -10.74 53.54 5.71
N TRP A 147 -10.10 53.01 4.67
CA TRP A 147 -9.58 53.85 3.60
C TRP A 147 -10.74 54.37 2.77
N GLY A 148 -10.80 55.68 2.54
CA GLY A 148 -11.84 56.27 1.70
C GLY A 148 -11.73 55.79 0.25
N ASP A 149 -12.88 55.68 -0.43
CA ASP A 149 -12.95 55.24 -1.84
C ASP A 149 -12.05 56.04 -2.79
N ALA A 150 -11.83 57.32 -2.50
CA ALA A 150 -10.94 58.18 -3.28
C ALA A 150 -9.48 57.70 -3.23
N LEU A 151 -9.03 57.20 -2.08
CA LEU A 151 -7.69 56.66 -1.90
C LEU A 151 -7.54 55.32 -2.61
N LEU A 152 -8.54 54.43 -2.47
CA LEU A 152 -8.57 53.14 -3.18
C LEU A 152 -8.51 53.32 -4.70
N LYS A 153 -9.29 54.26 -5.24
CA LYS A 153 -9.24 54.62 -6.66
C LYS A 153 -7.87 55.14 -7.06
N ARG A 154 -7.25 55.97 -6.23
CA ARG A 154 -5.91 56.49 -6.52
C ARG A 154 -4.86 55.37 -6.54
N LEU A 155 -4.91 54.41 -5.60
CA LEU A 155 -4.02 53.24 -5.62
C LEU A 155 -4.16 52.44 -6.92
N ALA A 156 -5.40 52.22 -7.36
CA ALA A 156 -5.67 51.49 -8.60
C ALA A 156 -5.15 52.25 -9.84
N VAL A 157 -5.40 53.56 -9.92
CA VAL A 157 -4.93 54.42 -11.02
C VAL A 157 -3.40 54.45 -11.10
N GLU A 158 -2.74 54.61 -9.95
CA GLU A 158 -1.26 54.62 -9.84
C GLU A 158 -0.65 53.21 -9.93
N ARG A 159 -1.48 52.17 -10.06
CA ARG A 159 -1.08 50.76 -10.08
C ARG A 159 -0.20 50.38 -8.89
N ALA A 160 -0.46 50.99 -7.73
CA ALA A 160 0.21 50.67 -6.49
C ALA A 160 -0.18 49.25 -6.07
N ARG A 161 0.81 48.42 -5.76
CA ARG A 161 0.61 47.04 -5.29
C ARG A 161 0.52 47.05 -3.77
N VAL A 162 -0.39 46.27 -3.20
CA VAL A 162 -0.59 46.20 -1.75
C VAL A 162 -0.23 44.81 -1.24
N ILE A 163 0.68 44.74 -0.27
CA ILE A 163 0.92 43.55 0.55
C ILE A 163 0.09 43.70 1.82
N PHE A 164 -0.91 42.84 1.97
CA PHE A 164 -1.81 42.86 3.11
C PHE A 164 -1.46 41.76 4.12
N ARG A 165 -1.28 42.14 5.39
CA ARG A 165 -1.00 41.19 6.48
C ARG A 165 -2.30 40.66 7.07
N VAL A 166 -2.62 39.41 6.78
CA VAL A 166 -3.86 38.76 7.23
C VAL A 166 -3.73 38.36 8.71
N PRO A 167 -4.65 38.80 9.59
CA PRO A 167 -4.61 38.42 11.00
C PRO A 167 -5.00 36.95 11.17
N LEU A 168 -4.05 36.11 11.61
CA LEU A 168 -4.31 34.70 11.96
C LEU A 168 -4.53 34.59 13.48
N ARG A 169 -5.74 34.21 13.91
CA ARG A 169 -6.06 33.98 15.33
C ARG A 169 -5.76 32.53 15.71
N LEU A 170 -4.83 32.32 16.64
CA LEU A 170 -4.34 31.00 17.05
C LEU A 170 -4.72 30.61 18.49
N GLY A 171 -5.61 31.38 19.13
CA GLY A 171 -6.08 31.11 20.49
C GLY A 171 -7.31 31.92 20.89
N PHE A 172 -7.89 31.59 22.04
CA PHE A 172 -9.00 32.33 22.66
C PHE A 172 -8.44 33.27 23.74
N GLY A 173 -8.11 34.53 23.44
CA GLY A 173 -7.67 35.44 24.50
C GLY A 173 -7.45 36.91 24.12
N GLY A 174 -8.06 37.80 24.93
CA GLY A 174 -7.65 39.20 25.14
C GLY A 174 -8.54 40.29 24.52
N SER A 175 -9.35 40.97 25.33
CA SER A 175 -10.19 42.13 24.99
C SER A 175 -9.38 43.42 24.75
N GLY A 176 -8.38 43.40 23.88
CA GLY A 176 -7.48 44.53 23.65
C GLY A 176 -6.91 44.67 22.23
N GLU A 177 -7.29 43.81 21.29
CA GLU A 177 -6.85 43.94 19.90
C GLU A 177 -7.92 44.67 19.08
N GLY A 178 -7.54 45.79 18.46
CA GLY A 178 -8.45 46.69 17.75
C GLY A 178 -9.33 45.99 16.72
N GLU A 179 -10.58 46.44 16.63
CA GLU A 179 -11.55 45.96 15.65
C GLU A 179 -11.03 46.21 14.22
N PHE A 180 -10.79 45.12 13.51
CA PHE A 180 -10.37 45.11 12.11
C PHE A 180 -11.58 45.24 11.20
N ASP A 181 -11.45 45.98 10.09
CA ASP A 181 -12.49 46.05 9.07
C ASP A 181 -12.52 44.75 8.25
N PRO A 182 -13.56 43.91 8.41
CA PRO A 182 -13.61 42.60 7.77
C PRO A 182 -13.73 42.67 6.25
N ASP A 183 -14.08 43.84 5.68
CA ASP A 183 -14.34 44.06 4.27
C ASP A 183 -13.17 44.71 3.53
N VAL A 184 -12.04 45.01 4.18
CA VAL A 184 -10.93 45.75 3.54
C VAL A 184 -10.36 45.01 2.32
N LEU A 185 -10.24 43.68 2.39
CA LEU A 185 -9.72 42.87 1.28
C LEU A 185 -10.71 42.82 0.11
N ARG A 186 -12.00 42.66 0.40
CA ARG A 186 -13.09 42.79 -0.58
C ARG A 186 -13.07 44.15 -1.27
N ARG A 187 -12.94 45.25 -0.54
CA ARG A 187 -12.91 46.61 -1.11
C ARG A 187 -11.68 46.87 -1.97
N LEU A 188 -10.51 46.39 -1.57
CA LEU A 188 -9.29 46.47 -2.39
C LEU A 188 -9.45 45.70 -3.71
N TYR A 189 -10.03 44.51 -3.63
CA TYR A 189 -10.37 43.69 -4.79
C TYR A 189 -11.38 44.39 -5.71
N GLU A 190 -12.50 44.89 -5.19
CA GLU A 190 -13.52 45.63 -5.94
C GLU A 190 -12.96 46.89 -6.60
N ALA A 191 -12.01 47.56 -5.94
CA ALA A 191 -11.29 48.71 -6.49
C ALA A 191 -10.23 48.34 -7.55
N SER A 192 -10.04 47.05 -7.87
CA SER A 192 -9.02 46.54 -8.80
C SER A 192 -7.59 46.90 -8.40
N VAL A 193 -7.31 46.95 -7.09
CA VAL A 193 -5.96 47.16 -6.56
C VAL A 193 -5.22 45.82 -6.54
N PRO A 194 -4.02 45.70 -7.16
CA PRO A 194 -3.22 44.48 -7.10
C PRO A 194 -2.85 44.12 -5.66
N LEU A 195 -3.15 42.88 -5.25
CA LEU A 195 -3.04 42.45 -3.87
C LEU A 195 -2.17 41.19 -3.74
N ALA A 196 -1.22 41.23 -2.83
CA ALA A 196 -0.57 40.05 -2.29
C ALA A 196 -0.89 39.93 -0.80
N VAL A 197 -1.02 38.71 -0.28
CA VAL A 197 -1.26 38.49 1.16
C VAL A 197 -0.07 37.82 1.82
N VAL A 198 0.14 38.15 3.09
CA VAL A 198 1.15 37.51 3.93
C VAL A 198 0.58 37.25 5.32
N PRO A 199 1.11 36.27 6.06
CA PRO A 199 0.74 36.06 7.45
C PRO A 199 1.01 37.31 8.32
N GLY A 200 0.13 37.54 9.29
CA GLY A 200 0.27 38.58 10.30
C GLY A 200 1.46 38.36 11.23
N ARG A 201 1.69 39.27 12.18
CA ARG A 201 2.87 39.25 13.08
C ARG A 201 3.01 37.96 13.91
N GLN A 202 1.88 37.35 14.28
CA GLN A 202 1.85 36.09 15.02
C GLN A 202 2.04 34.86 14.10
N GLY A 203 2.10 35.07 12.78
CA GLY A 203 2.19 34.01 11.80
C GLY A 203 3.62 33.67 11.40
N SER A 204 3.89 32.38 11.20
CA SER A 204 5.13 31.93 10.55
C SER A 204 5.11 32.27 9.06
N TRP A 205 6.28 32.54 8.46
CA TRP A 205 6.42 32.70 7.01
C TRP A 205 6.04 31.44 6.22
N THR A 206 5.98 30.28 6.89
CA THR A 206 5.47 29.03 6.33
C THR A 206 3.94 29.00 6.19
N TRP A 207 3.21 29.97 6.72
CA TRP A 207 1.74 29.97 6.76
C TRP A 207 1.07 30.83 5.67
N LEU A 208 1.62 30.80 4.46
CA LEU A 208 1.06 31.54 3.33
C LEU A 208 -0.29 30.98 2.87
N LEU A 209 -0.47 29.65 2.91
CA LEU A 209 -1.73 29.00 2.53
C LEU A 209 -2.85 29.37 3.50
N GLU A 210 -2.56 29.39 4.79
CA GLU A 210 -3.49 29.77 5.85
C GLU A 210 -3.86 31.25 5.75
N ALA A 211 -2.90 32.12 5.41
CA ALA A 211 -3.17 33.53 5.15
C ALA A 211 -4.11 33.72 3.94
N ALA A 212 -3.88 33.00 2.84
CA ALA A 212 -4.76 33.04 1.68
C ALA A 212 -6.16 32.46 1.97
N SER A 213 -6.23 31.34 2.70
CA SER A 213 -7.50 30.74 3.12
C SER A 213 -8.30 31.70 4.02
N ALA A 214 -7.65 32.33 5.00
CA ALA A 214 -8.27 33.35 5.83
C ALA A 214 -8.72 34.58 5.04
N ALA A 215 -8.00 34.96 3.98
CA ALA A 215 -8.34 36.07 3.10
C ALA A 215 -9.69 35.86 2.38
N VAL A 216 -10.06 34.62 2.08
CA VAL A 216 -11.39 34.27 1.56
C VAL A 216 -12.48 34.64 2.57
N GLY A 217 -12.24 34.39 3.86
CA GLY A 217 -13.12 34.81 4.95
C GLY A 217 -13.29 36.32 5.08
N PHE A 218 -12.36 37.12 4.53
CA PHE A 218 -12.41 38.59 4.45
C PHE A 218 -12.94 39.09 3.08
N GLY A 219 -13.59 38.21 2.32
CA GLY A 219 -14.34 38.56 1.11
C GLY A 219 -13.53 38.59 -0.20
N LEU A 220 -12.31 38.04 -0.22
CA LEU A 220 -11.62 37.74 -1.49
C LEU A 220 -12.21 36.49 -2.15
N PRO A 221 -12.40 36.47 -3.48
CA PRO A 221 -12.67 35.25 -4.20
C PRO A 221 -11.52 34.23 -4.05
N GLU A 222 -11.85 32.94 -4.00
CA GLU A 222 -10.86 31.86 -3.80
C GLU A 222 -9.72 31.88 -4.82
N THR A 223 -10.04 32.15 -6.10
CA THR A 223 -9.05 32.28 -7.17
C THR A 223 -8.11 33.46 -6.95
N SER A 224 -8.63 34.60 -6.51
CA SER A 224 -7.84 35.79 -6.18
C SER A 224 -7.01 35.60 -4.91
N ALA A 225 -7.54 34.89 -3.91
CA ALA A 225 -6.79 34.54 -2.72
C ALA A 225 -5.59 33.63 -3.05
N LEU A 226 -5.75 32.64 -3.93
CA LEU A 226 -4.65 31.80 -4.38
C LEU A 226 -3.62 32.59 -5.21
N SER A 227 -4.10 33.44 -6.11
CA SER A 227 -3.27 34.33 -6.93
C SER A 227 -2.43 35.29 -6.07
N SER A 228 -3.00 35.77 -4.96
CA SER A 228 -2.35 36.71 -4.03
C SER A 228 -1.11 36.15 -3.32
N ILE A 229 -0.91 34.84 -3.32
CA ILE A 229 0.32 34.17 -2.83
C ILE A 229 1.14 33.52 -3.95
N THR A 230 0.70 33.64 -5.21
CA THR A 230 1.34 33.06 -6.39
C THR A 230 1.61 34.13 -7.46
N ALA A 231 0.74 34.26 -8.47
CA ALA A 231 0.95 35.14 -9.62
C ALA A 231 1.03 36.62 -9.22
N ASP A 232 0.09 37.13 -8.42
CA ASP A 232 0.07 38.54 -8.01
C ASP A 232 1.27 38.88 -7.11
N ALA A 233 1.71 37.94 -6.27
CA ALA A 233 2.91 38.10 -5.46
C ALA A 233 4.17 38.15 -6.32
N ALA A 234 4.28 37.26 -7.32
CA ALA A 234 5.39 37.24 -8.26
C ALA A 234 5.45 38.52 -9.11
N ASP A 235 4.29 39.02 -9.56
CA ASP A 235 4.17 40.29 -10.29
C ASP A 235 4.50 41.50 -9.41
N ALA A 236 4.07 41.48 -8.14
CA ALA A 236 4.40 42.53 -7.19
C ALA A 236 5.91 42.66 -6.95
N LEU A 237 6.62 41.53 -7.00
CA LEU A 237 8.08 41.43 -6.89
C LEU A 237 8.83 41.55 -8.24
N GLU A 238 8.08 41.66 -9.35
CA GLU A 238 8.57 41.78 -10.73
C GLU A 238 9.34 40.54 -11.22
N VAL A 239 8.95 39.36 -10.75
CA VAL A 239 9.50 38.05 -11.15
C VAL A 239 8.45 37.14 -11.79
N GLY A 240 7.24 37.64 -12.06
CA GLY A 240 6.13 36.88 -12.67
C GLY A 240 6.40 36.29 -14.05
N HIS A 241 7.42 36.80 -14.75
CA HIS A 241 7.91 36.23 -16.01
C HIS A 241 8.66 34.90 -15.83
N ARG A 242 9.08 34.57 -14.60
CA ARG A 242 9.78 33.32 -14.26
C ARG A 242 8.94 32.39 -13.38
N VAL A 243 8.17 32.92 -12.43
CA VAL A 243 7.47 32.12 -11.40
C VAL A 243 6.06 32.64 -11.16
N GLY A 244 5.25 31.89 -10.41
CA GLY A 244 3.92 32.31 -9.96
C GLY A 244 2.74 31.82 -10.81
N SER A 245 2.99 31.27 -12.00
CA SER A 245 1.98 30.53 -12.77
C SER A 245 2.58 29.33 -13.51
N LEU A 246 1.73 28.35 -13.81
CA LEU A 246 2.10 27.13 -14.55
C LEU A 246 1.90 27.33 -16.05
N GLU A 247 2.78 28.14 -16.65
CA GLU A 247 2.79 28.43 -18.09
C GLU A 247 4.07 27.88 -18.75
N VAL A 248 3.95 27.50 -20.03
CA VAL A 248 5.09 27.02 -20.81
C VAL A 248 6.19 28.08 -20.86
N GLY A 249 7.41 27.71 -20.47
CA GLY A 249 8.60 28.58 -20.49
C GLY A 249 8.92 29.28 -19.16
N LYS A 250 8.07 29.12 -18.12
CA LYS A 250 8.38 29.54 -16.75
C LYS A 250 9.14 28.45 -15.98
N ASP A 251 9.76 28.84 -14.88
CA ASP A 251 10.45 27.91 -13.97
C ASP A 251 9.43 26.90 -13.40
N ALA A 252 9.80 25.62 -13.37
CA ALA A 252 8.92 24.53 -12.96
C ALA A 252 8.80 24.41 -11.42
N ASP A 253 8.21 25.43 -10.81
CA ASP A 253 7.96 25.52 -9.37
C ASP A 253 6.49 25.22 -9.07
N PHE A 254 6.19 24.06 -8.45
CA PHE A 254 4.82 23.69 -8.13
C PHE A 254 4.70 22.75 -6.93
N LEU A 255 3.48 22.71 -6.37
CA LEU A 255 3.12 21.91 -5.22
C LEU A 255 2.19 20.78 -5.67
N VAL A 256 2.36 19.60 -5.09
CA VAL A 256 1.39 18.51 -5.16
C VAL A 256 0.70 18.43 -3.81
N MET A 257 -0.63 18.50 -3.81
CA MET A 257 -1.48 18.50 -2.62
C MET A 257 -2.53 17.40 -2.71
N ASP A 258 -3.08 16.97 -1.58
CA ASP A 258 -4.11 15.93 -1.49
C ASP A 258 -5.56 16.45 -1.54
N GLY A 259 -5.74 17.76 -1.77
CA GLY A 259 -7.03 18.42 -1.83
C GLY A 259 -6.93 19.83 -2.44
N PRO A 260 -8.03 20.61 -2.42
CA PRO A 260 -8.05 21.98 -2.90
C PRO A 260 -7.05 22.88 -2.12
N PRO A 261 -6.29 23.78 -2.78
CA PRO A 261 -5.18 24.49 -2.14
C PRO A 261 -5.52 25.35 -0.91
N LEU A 262 -6.74 25.91 -0.84
CA LEU A 262 -7.17 26.80 0.25
C LEU A 262 -8.07 26.12 1.29
N ASP A 263 -8.32 24.82 1.14
CA ASP A 263 -9.00 24.03 2.16
C ASP A 263 -8.05 23.77 3.34
N ALA A 264 -8.50 24.05 4.56
CA ALA A 264 -7.72 23.88 5.78
C ALA A 264 -7.32 22.42 6.06
N ALA A 265 -8.01 21.44 5.46
CA ALA A 265 -7.67 20.02 5.59
C ALA A 265 -6.59 19.56 4.58
N THR A 266 -6.32 20.36 3.54
CA THR A 266 -5.36 20.02 2.49
C THR A 266 -3.93 20.08 3.01
N SER A 267 -3.16 19.05 2.69
CA SER A 267 -1.74 18.93 3.02
C SER A 267 -0.87 18.96 1.77
N VAL A 268 0.26 19.68 1.84
CA VAL A 268 1.31 19.61 0.83
C VAL A 268 1.99 18.23 0.91
N ARG A 269 2.01 17.51 -0.22
CA ARG A 269 2.57 16.16 -0.36
C ARG A 269 3.96 16.18 -0.99
N LYS A 270 4.13 16.97 -2.05
CA LYS A 270 5.42 17.16 -2.73
C LYS A 270 5.62 18.61 -3.12
N VAL A 271 6.88 19.03 -3.14
CA VAL A 271 7.31 20.36 -3.59
C VAL A 271 8.35 20.16 -4.68
N TYR A 272 8.09 20.73 -5.85
CA TYR A 272 9.02 20.79 -6.96
C TYR A 272 9.54 22.21 -7.12
N VAL A 273 10.85 22.35 -7.31
CA VAL A 273 11.53 23.64 -7.56
C VAL A 273 12.51 23.43 -8.70
N ASP A 274 12.44 24.27 -9.74
CA ASP A 274 13.19 24.11 -10.99
C ASP A 274 12.93 22.74 -11.69
N GLY A 275 11.78 22.11 -11.42
CA GLY A 275 11.44 20.78 -11.93
C GLY A 275 12.00 19.62 -11.09
N GLU A 276 12.86 19.91 -10.12
CA GLU A 276 13.47 18.94 -9.22
C GLU A 276 12.65 18.76 -7.94
N LEU A 277 12.60 17.54 -7.41
CA LEU A 277 11.89 17.25 -6.17
C LEU A 277 12.67 17.83 -4.98
N ALA A 278 12.18 18.94 -4.43
CA ALA A 278 12.80 19.64 -3.30
C ALA A 278 12.38 19.07 -1.94
N TRP A 279 11.16 18.54 -1.85
CA TRP A 279 10.63 17.95 -0.62
C TRP A 279 9.49 16.98 -0.92
N SER A 280 9.43 15.87 -0.19
CA SER A 280 8.28 14.98 -0.12
C SER A 280 7.94 14.66 1.32
N ARG A 281 6.65 14.40 1.56
CA ARG A 281 6.16 13.80 2.79
C ARG A 281 5.49 12.49 2.45
N ASP A 282 6.29 11.44 2.50
CA ASP A 282 5.82 10.06 2.45
C ASP A 282 5.39 9.70 3.87
N LEU A 283 4.09 9.82 4.12
CA LEU A 283 3.50 9.30 5.34
C LEU A 283 3.13 7.86 5.05
N ASP A 284 3.95 6.93 5.57
CA ASP A 284 3.57 5.51 5.71
C ASP A 284 2.45 5.40 6.75
N PHE A 285 1.26 5.82 6.34
CA PHE A 285 0.05 5.33 6.97
C PHE A 285 -0.34 4.08 6.21
N ASP A 286 -0.82 3.08 6.95
CA ASP A 286 -1.63 1.97 6.45
C ASP A 286 -2.90 2.55 5.80
N SER A 287 -2.68 3.15 4.63
CA SER A 287 -3.59 4.02 3.91
C SER A 287 -4.51 3.12 3.12
N GLY A 288 -5.63 2.76 3.74
CA GLY A 288 -6.68 2.02 3.06
C GLY A 288 -7.06 2.67 1.73
N THR A 289 -7.64 1.89 0.82
CA THR A 289 -8.23 2.41 -0.41
C THR A 289 -9.72 2.65 -0.19
N ILE A 290 -10.21 3.83 -0.52
CA ILE A 290 -11.64 4.15 -0.54
C ILE A 290 -12.10 4.11 -1.98
N VAL A 291 -13.04 3.23 -2.28
CA VAL A 291 -13.63 3.14 -3.63
C VAL A 291 -15.02 3.76 -3.59
N ARG A 292 -15.21 4.83 -4.36
CA ARG A 292 -16.49 5.54 -4.49
C ARG A 292 -17.17 5.17 -5.79
N GLY A 293 -18.48 4.92 -5.73
CA GLY A 293 -19.31 4.59 -6.89
C GLY A 293 -20.76 5.06 -6.73
N GLY A 294 -21.60 4.72 -7.71
CA GLY A 294 -23.02 5.13 -7.74
C GLY A 294 -23.95 4.25 -6.93
N THR A 295 -23.83 2.93 -7.11
CA THR A 295 -24.69 1.91 -6.48
C THR A 295 -23.86 0.80 -5.86
N LEU A 296 -24.16 0.39 -4.63
CA LEU A 296 -23.50 -0.70 -3.91
C LEU A 296 -24.42 -1.91 -3.81
N TRP A 297 -23.92 -3.07 -4.21
CA TRP A 297 -24.51 -4.37 -3.95
C TRP A 297 -23.67 -5.03 -2.86
N THR A 298 -24.25 -5.32 -1.71
CA THR A 298 -23.53 -5.90 -0.56
C THR A 298 -23.25 -7.40 -0.71
N GLY A 299 -23.87 -8.06 -1.70
CA GLY A 299 -23.84 -9.51 -1.91
C GLY A 299 -25.07 -10.23 -1.34
N ASP A 300 -25.81 -9.56 -0.47
CA ASP A 300 -27.08 -10.01 0.08
C ASP A 300 -28.02 -8.81 0.29
N GLY A 301 -29.28 -8.98 -0.10
CA GLY A 301 -30.29 -7.94 0.00
C GLY A 301 -30.27 -6.90 -1.14
N PRO A 302 -31.11 -5.86 -1.03
CA PRO A 302 -31.32 -4.88 -2.09
C PRO A 302 -30.13 -3.92 -2.26
N PRO A 303 -29.91 -3.37 -3.47
CA PRO A 303 -28.84 -2.43 -3.73
C PRO A 303 -29.04 -1.09 -3.01
N ILE A 304 -27.93 -0.47 -2.60
CA ILE A 304 -27.88 0.88 -2.01
C ILE A 304 -27.48 1.86 -3.11
N SER A 305 -28.37 2.76 -3.49
CA SER A 305 -28.14 3.74 -4.57
C SER A 305 -28.04 5.17 -4.05
N GLY A 306 -27.42 6.07 -4.80
CA GLY A 306 -27.34 7.50 -4.47
C GLY A 306 -25.98 7.95 -3.97
N GLY A 307 -24.91 7.32 -4.46
CA GLY A 307 -23.55 7.58 -4.01
C GLY A 307 -23.19 6.69 -2.82
N VAL A 308 -22.12 5.93 -2.99
CA VAL A 308 -21.67 4.91 -2.05
C VAL A 308 -20.14 4.86 -2.01
N GLU A 309 -19.61 4.38 -0.89
CA GLU A 309 -18.19 4.23 -0.64
C GLU A 309 -17.91 2.88 0.04
N VAL A 310 -16.75 2.30 -0.28
CA VAL A 310 -16.22 1.09 0.35
C VAL A 310 -14.78 1.38 0.77
N LEU A 311 -14.47 1.24 2.07
CA LEU A 311 -13.13 1.35 2.61
C LEU A 311 -12.48 -0.03 2.69
N LEU A 312 -11.39 -0.22 1.97
CA LEU A 312 -10.53 -1.40 1.97
C LEU A 312 -9.24 -1.10 2.74
N ARG A 313 -8.83 -1.93 3.69
CA ARG A 313 -7.58 -1.75 4.45
C ARG A 313 -7.08 -3.07 5.00
N GLY A 314 -5.76 -3.30 5.00
CA GLY A 314 -5.17 -4.56 5.48
C GLY A 314 -5.74 -5.80 4.77
N GLY A 315 -6.09 -5.65 3.50
CA GLY A 315 -6.77 -6.66 2.68
C GLY A 315 -8.20 -7.01 3.07
N LYS A 316 -8.85 -6.20 3.93
CA LYS A 316 -10.22 -6.39 4.40
C LYS A 316 -11.13 -5.24 3.97
N VAL A 317 -12.43 -5.51 3.91
CA VAL A 317 -13.47 -4.47 3.94
C VAL A 317 -13.58 -3.97 5.38
N VAL A 318 -13.37 -2.68 5.60
CA VAL A 318 -13.53 -2.04 6.92
C VAL A 318 -14.93 -1.46 7.07
N ALA A 319 -15.46 -0.86 6.00
CA ALA A 319 -16.79 -0.25 5.97
C ALA A 319 -17.31 -0.18 4.53
N ALA A 320 -18.63 -0.25 4.36
CA ALA A 320 -19.32 -0.09 3.08
C ALA A 320 -20.69 0.55 3.30
N GLY A 321 -21.07 1.54 2.48
CA GLY A 321 -22.36 2.23 2.61
C GLY A 321 -22.38 3.58 1.89
N HIS A 322 -23.28 4.50 2.28
CA HIS A 322 -23.33 5.86 1.70
C HIS A 322 -22.10 6.72 2.04
N ARG A 323 -21.51 6.47 3.20
CA ARG A 323 -20.29 7.14 3.67
C ARG A 323 -19.53 6.17 4.54
N VAL A 324 -18.22 6.13 4.37
CA VAL A 324 -17.29 5.35 5.19
C VAL A 324 -16.35 6.30 5.94
N PRO A 325 -15.58 5.84 6.93
CA PRO A 325 -14.47 6.62 7.45
C PRO A 325 -13.47 6.93 6.34
N HIS A 326 -12.89 8.13 6.33
CA HIS A 326 -11.80 8.52 5.44
C HIS A 326 -10.49 8.68 6.23
N PRO A 327 -9.74 7.59 6.48
CA PRO A 327 -8.44 7.68 7.16
C PRO A 327 -7.48 8.61 6.40
N LEU A 328 -6.64 9.32 7.13
CA LEU A 328 -5.62 10.19 6.53
C LEU A 328 -4.68 9.37 5.64
N GLY A 329 -4.42 9.89 4.44
CA GLY A 329 -3.58 9.23 3.44
C GLY A 329 -4.29 8.15 2.60
N ALA A 330 -5.54 7.78 2.93
CA ALA A 330 -6.28 6.77 2.18
C ALA A 330 -6.39 7.12 0.68
N ARG A 331 -6.09 6.16 -0.19
CA ARG A 331 -6.22 6.35 -1.65
C ARG A 331 -7.70 6.42 -2.02
N LEU A 332 -8.18 7.57 -2.46
CA LEU A 332 -9.53 7.70 -3.00
C LEU A 332 -9.55 7.30 -4.49
N VAL A 333 -10.32 6.27 -4.81
CA VAL A 333 -10.63 5.82 -6.17
C VAL A 333 -12.07 6.21 -6.47
N ASP A 334 -12.26 7.37 -7.09
CA ASP A 334 -13.57 7.78 -7.59
C ASP A 334 -13.83 7.16 -8.96
N THR A 335 -14.85 6.31 -9.04
CA THR A 335 -15.20 5.58 -10.27
C THR A 335 -16.35 6.24 -11.03
N GLY A 336 -16.96 7.30 -10.47
CA GLY A 336 -18.08 8.02 -11.06
C GLY A 336 -19.46 7.53 -10.59
N SER A 337 -20.48 8.37 -10.79
CA SER A 337 -21.84 8.12 -10.26
C SER A 337 -22.64 7.06 -11.02
N ALA A 338 -22.17 6.63 -12.20
CA ALA A 338 -22.85 5.61 -13.02
C ALA A 338 -22.36 4.19 -12.71
N THR A 339 -21.36 4.02 -11.85
CA THR A 339 -20.76 2.72 -11.57
C THR A 339 -21.52 1.95 -10.50
N HIS A 340 -21.37 0.62 -10.56
CA HIS A 340 -21.91 -0.30 -9.57
C HIS A 340 -20.77 -1.07 -8.90
N LEU A 341 -20.86 -1.21 -7.58
CA LEU A 341 -19.88 -1.90 -6.73
C LEU A 341 -20.48 -3.23 -6.27
N THR A 342 -19.80 -4.37 -6.49
CA THR A 342 -20.26 -5.69 -6.03
C THR A 342 -19.15 -6.44 -5.30
N PRO A 343 -19.45 -7.46 -4.47
CA PRO A 343 -18.42 -8.37 -4.02
C PRO A 343 -17.84 -9.13 -5.22
N GLY A 344 -16.62 -9.62 -5.06
CA GLY A 344 -16.01 -10.55 -6.00
C GLY A 344 -16.82 -11.86 -6.16
N PHE A 345 -16.84 -12.40 -7.37
CA PHE A 345 -17.55 -13.65 -7.66
C PHE A 345 -16.75 -14.87 -7.22
N ILE A 346 -17.48 -15.93 -6.89
CA ILE A 346 -16.97 -17.21 -6.39
C ILE A 346 -17.29 -18.31 -7.41
N ASP A 347 -16.26 -18.95 -7.96
CA ASP A 347 -16.40 -20.18 -8.74
C ASP A 347 -16.37 -21.39 -7.80
N SER A 348 -17.50 -22.09 -7.68
CA SER A 348 -17.62 -23.23 -6.75
C SER A 348 -16.84 -24.47 -7.19
N ARG A 349 -16.35 -24.50 -8.45
CA ARG A 349 -15.46 -25.56 -8.95
C ARG A 349 -14.81 -25.17 -10.28
N GLY A 350 -13.50 -24.97 -10.24
CA GLY A 350 -12.63 -24.83 -11.40
C GLY A 350 -11.38 -25.70 -11.28
N PHE A 351 -10.60 -25.77 -12.36
CA PHE A 351 -9.32 -26.51 -12.41
C PHE A 351 -8.20 -25.68 -13.07
N LEU A 352 -8.28 -24.35 -12.97
CA LEU A 352 -7.23 -23.44 -13.44
C LEU A 352 -5.90 -23.77 -12.78
N GLY A 353 -4.83 -23.79 -13.59
CA GLY A 353 -3.47 -24.05 -13.12
C GLY A 353 -3.11 -25.53 -12.97
N ILE A 354 -4.09 -26.45 -13.01
CA ILE A 354 -3.84 -27.89 -12.78
C ILE A 354 -3.93 -28.77 -14.03
N GLY A 355 -4.19 -28.20 -15.22
CA GLY A 355 -4.30 -29.00 -16.45
C GLY A 355 -5.67 -29.70 -16.59
N THR A 356 -5.84 -30.48 -17.65
CA THR A 356 -6.98 -31.41 -17.82
C THR A 356 -6.62 -32.85 -17.46
N GLY A 357 -5.35 -33.09 -17.10
CA GLY A 357 -4.81 -34.40 -16.75
C GLY A 357 -5.40 -34.99 -15.47
N ARG A 358 -5.09 -36.27 -15.22
CA ARG A 358 -5.37 -36.92 -13.94
C ARG A 358 -4.44 -36.32 -12.89
N ILE A 359 -5.00 -35.48 -12.03
CA ILE A 359 -4.29 -34.94 -10.87
C ILE A 359 -4.39 -35.99 -9.78
N ASP A 360 -3.25 -36.31 -9.16
CA ASP A 360 -3.25 -37.22 -8.01
C ASP A 360 -4.02 -36.57 -6.86
N VAL A 361 -4.91 -37.34 -6.24
CA VAL A 361 -5.60 -36.96 -5.01
C VAL A 361 -4.62 -36.70 -3.86
N SER A 362 -3.38 -37.19 -3.98
CA SER A 362 -2.28 -36.89 -3.05
C SER A 362 -1.66 -35.51 -3.24
N THR A 363 -1.81 -34.88 -4.42
CA THR A 363 -1.17 -33.59 -4.73
C THR A 363 -1.71 -32.52 -3.78
N PRO A 364 -0.87 -31.81 -3.01
CA PRO A 364 -1.29 -30.66 -2.24
C PRO A 364 -1.74 -29.54 -3.19
N LEU A 365 -3.04 -29.52 -3.53
CA LEU A 365 -3.62 -28.62 -4.55
C LEU A 365 -3.39 -27.13 -4.26
N GLY A 366 -3.07 -26.77 -3.02
CA GLY A 366 -2.77 -25.40 -2.67
C GLY A 366 -1.40 -24.90 -3.17
N ARG A 367 -0.45 -25.78 -3.52
CA ARG A 367 0.80 -25.36 -4.21
C ARG A 367 0.54 -24.84 -5.63
N THR A 368 -0.55 -25.27 -6.28
CA THR A 368 -0.88 -24.82 -7.64
C THR A 368 -1.36 -23.37 -7.72
N ALA A 369 -1.83 -22.79 -6.60
CA ALA A 369 -2.36 -21.42 -6.53
C ALA A 369 -1.33 -20.35 -6.10
N ALA A 370 -0.15 -20.77 -5.62
CA ALA A 370 0.93 -19.88 -5.18
C ALA A 370 1.41 -18.88 -6.26
N GLY A 371 1.14 -19.16 -7.54
CA GLY A 371 1.48 -18.30 -8.67
C GLY A 371 0.37 -17.38 -9.18
N SER A 372 -0.76 -17.21 -8.48
CA SER A 372 -1.92 -16.46 -9.01
C SER A 372 -1.60 -14.99 -9.31
N PHE A 373 -0.71 -14.37 -8.52
CA PHE A 373 -0.18 -13.05 -8.83
C PHE A 373 0.66 -13.03 -10.10
N PHE A 374 1.56 -13.99 -10.27
CA PHE A 374 2.60 -13.98 -11.31
C PHE A 374 2.10 -14.47 -12.68
N LYS A 375 0.93 -15.13 -12.72
CA LYS A 375 0.41 -15.77 -13.93
C LYS A 375 -0.73 -14.97 -14.55
N LYS A 376 -0.51 -14.53 -15.79
CA LYS A 376 -1.49 -13.78 -16.61
C LYS A 376 -2.87 -14.45 -16.69
N SER A 377 -2.93 -15.78 -16.77
CA SER A 377 -4.20 -16.53 -16.84
C SER A 377 -5.07 -16.37 -15.58
N TRP A 378 -4.46 -16.26 -14.41
CA TRP A 378 -5.15 -16.04 -13.14
C TRP A 378 -5.68 -14.61 -13.02
N ARG A 379 -4.85 -13.61 -13.37
CA ARG A 379 -5.27 -12.20 -13.45
C ARG A 379 -6.45 -12.02 -14.41
N GLN A 380 -6.46 -12.71 -15.55
CA GLN A 380 -7.59 -12.67 -16.50
C GLN A 380 -8.90 -13.21 -15.90
N VAL A 381 -8.83 -14.24 -15.05
CA VAL A 381 -10.00 -14.75 -14.32
C VAL A 381 -10.46 -13.77 -13.25
N ALA A 382 -9.52 -13.19 -12.49
CA ALA A 382 -9.81 -12.11 -11.55
C ALA A 382 -10.51 -10.92 -12.23
N ARG A 383 -9.98 -10.46 -13.37
CA ARG A 383 -10.57 -9.37 -14.18
C ARG A 383 -11.94 -9.70 -14.76
N GLY A 384 -12.24 -10.98 -14.98
CA GLY A 384 -13.60 -11.45 -15.30
C GLY A 384 -14.58 -11.39 -14.12
N GLY A 385 -14.12 -10.95 -12.94
CA GLY A 385 -14.90 -10.80 -11.73
C GLY A 385 -14.78 -11.95 -10.75
N VAL A 386 -14.17 -13.08 -11.13
CA VAL A 386 -14.01 -14.24 -10.26
C VAL A 386 -12.78 -14.04 -9.39
N THR A 387 -12.98 -13.59 -8.16
CA THR A 387 -11.91 -13.29 -7.18
C THR A 387 -11.53 -14.50 -6.33
N THR A 388 -12.47 -15.44 -6.15
CA THR A 388 -12.29 -16.66 -5.38
C THR A 388 -12.74 -17.86 -6.20
N MET A 389 -11.99 -18.96 -6.16
CA MET A 389 -12.33 -20.19 -6.88
C MET A 389 -11.97 -21.42 -6.04
N VAL A 390 -12.86 -22.41 -6.01
CA VAL A 390 -12.55 -23.73 -5.47
C VAL A 390 -11.84 -24.54 -6.54
N VAL A 391 -10.58 -24.84 -6.28
CA VAL A 391 -9.70 -25.55 -7.20
C VAL A 391 -9.70 -27.03 -6.84
N GLY A 392 -10.20 -27.85 -7.75
CA GLY A 392 -10.31 -29.29 -7.59
C GLY A 392 -10.03 -30.04 -8.90
N PRO A 393 -9.86 -31.37 -8.85
CA PRO A 393 -9.53 -32.15 -10.04
C PRO A 393 -10.68 -32.16 -11.04
N SER A 394 -10.36 -32.16 -12.34
CA SER A 394 -11.34 -32.20 -13.43
C SER A 394 -12.27 -33.41 -13.33
N ARG A 395 -11.73 -34.58 -12.97
CA ARG A 395 -12.46 -35.83 -12.70
C ARG A 395 -12.64 -36.05 -11.20
N ILE A 396 -13.87 -36.31 -10.78
CA ILE A 396 -14.21 -36.57 -9.38
C ILE A 396 -14.19 -38.09 -9.12
N PRO A 397 -13.40 -38.58 -8.15
CA PRO A 397 -13.45 -39.97 -7.72
C PRO A 397 -14.63 -40.22 -6.77
N SER A 398 -15.09 -41.46 -6.70
CA SER A 398 -16.13 -41.88 -5.74
C SER A 398 -15.64 -41.89 -4.28
N GLU A 399 -14.33 -41.98 -4.10
CA GLU A 399 -13.62 -42.04 -2.83
C GLU A 399 -13.40 -40.66 -2.19
N GLY A 400 -13.73 -39.58 -2.89
CA GLY A 400 -13.51 -38.22 -2.42
C GLY A 400 -12.23 -37.59 -2.97
N ALA A 401 -12.32 -36.36 -3.46
CA ALA A 401 -11.19 -35.53 -3.83
C ALA A 401 -11.22 -34.23 -3.03
N ARG A 402 -10.21 -34.03 -2.19
CA ARG A 402 -10.00 -32.77 -1.46
C ARG A 402 -9.74 -31.66 -2.46
N ALA A 403 -10.26 -30.47 -2.18
CA ALA A 403 -10.14 -29.23 -2.94
C ALA A 403 -10.14 -28.06 -1.96
N ARG A 404 -9.68 -26.89 -2.40
CA ARG A 404 -9.63 -25.69 -1.56
C ARG A 404 -9.99 -24.44 -2.33
N ALA A 405 -10.52 -23.46 -1.61
CA ALA A 405 -10.78 -22.13 -2.14
C ALA A 405 -9.48 -21.32 -2.19
N VAL A 406 -9.25 -20.64 -3.30
CA VAL A 406 -8.06 -19.82 -3.55
C VAL A 406 -8.47 -18.48 -4.15
N LYS A 407 -7.67 -17.44 -3.90
CA LYS A 407 -7.80 -16.14 -4.53
C LYS A 407 -7.17 -16.16 -5.91
N THR A 408 -7.85 -15.55 -6.87
CA THR A 408 -7.40 -15.52 -8.27
C THR A 408 -6.38 -14.42 -8.56
N ALA A 409 -6.17 -13.52 -7.59
CA ALA A 409 -5.03 -12.62 -7.50
C ALA A 409 -4.68 -12.43 -6.02
N ALA A 410 -3.40 -12.25 -5.71
CA ALA A 410 -2.91 -11.98 -4.37
C ALA A 410 -1.61 -11.18 -4.47
N THR A 411 -1.14 -10.54 -3.40
CA THR A 411 0.19 -9.91 -3.43
C THR A 411 1.28 -10.94 -3.15
N LEU A 412 1.03 -11.82 -2.17
CA LEU A 412 1.94 -12.90 -1.80
C LEU A 412 1.29 -14.28 -2.04
N PRO A 413 2.07 -15.33 -2.34
CA PRO A 413 1.56 -16.69 -2.53
C PRO A 413 0.67 -17.22 -1.39
N GLU A 414 1.01 -16.89 -0.15
CA GLU A 414 0.28 -17.27 1.06
C GLU A 414 -1.09 -16.58 1.17
N ASP A 415 -1.22 -15.36 0.64
CA ASP A 415 -2.47 -14.60 0.62
C ASP A 415 -3.46 -15.14 -0.43
N ALA A 416 -2.95 -15.90 -1.40
CA ALA A 416 -3.78 -16.59 -2.37
C ALA A 416 -4.57 -17.75 -1.72
N TRP A 417 -4.15 -18.21 -0.55
CA TRP A 417 -4.73 -19.38 0.09
C TRP A 417 -5.82 -18.98 1.10
N ILE A 418 -7.03 -19.53 0.96
CA ILE A 418 -8.06 -19.43 2.01
C ILE A 418 -7.94 -20.61 2.97
N GLN A 419 -7.30 -20.37 4.13
CA GLN A 419 -7.00 -21.41 5.12
C GLN A 419 -8.25 -21.83 5.92
N GLY A 420 -8.18 -23.01 6.54
CA GLY A 420 -9.16 -23.44 7.55
C GLY A 420 -10.41 -24.18 7.05
N ARG A 421 -10.72 -24.15 5.74
CA ARG A 421 -11.86 -24.88 5.15
C ARG A 421 -11.45 -25.68 3.91
N SER A 422 -11.90 -26.93 3.83
CA SER A 422 -11.72 -27.80 2.66
C SER A 422 -13.06 -28.13 2.01
N VAL A 423 -13.05 -28.33 0.70
CA VAL A 423 -14.18 -28.86 -0.06
C VAL A 423 -13.80 -30.26 -0.51
N VAL A 424 -14.67 -31.25 -0.31
CA VAL A 424 -14.37 -32.62 -0.72
C VAL A 424 -15.42 -33.07 -1.73
N PHE A 425 -14.96 -33.33 -2.95
CA PHE A 425 -15.83 -33.71 -4.07
C PHE A 425 -15.99 -35.22 -4.15
N PHE A 426 -17.23 -35.69 -4.31
CA PHE A 426 -17.58 -37.09 -4.53
C PHE A 426 -18.35 -37.26 -5.83
N ASP A 427 -18.23 -38.41 -6.50
CA ASP A 427 -19.08 -38.75 -7.65
C ASP A 427 -19.91 -39.99 -7.35
N LEU A 428 -21.23 -39.82 -7.36
CA LEU A 428 -22.19 -40.91 -7.22
C LEU A 428 -22.98 -41.14 -8.49
N ARG A 429 -22.67 -40.50 -9.62
CA ARG A 429 -23.44 -40.66 -10.87
C ARG A 429 -23.15 -41.99 -11.54
N GLY A 430 -24.21 -42.65 -12.03
CA GLY A 430 -24.12 -43.89 -12.81
C GLY A 430 -23.77 -45.13 -11.99
N GLY A 431 -23.67 -46.30 -12.65
CA GLY A 431 -23.42 -47.58 -11.98
C GLY A 431 -24.59 -48.13 -11.16
N ASP A 432 -24.35 -49.24 -10.46
CA ASP A 432 -25.36 -49.88 -9.60
C ASP A 432 -25.54 -49.13 -8.26
N ARG A 433 -26.78 -49.01 -7.79
CA ARG A 433 -27.11 -48.29 -6.56
C ARG A 433 -26.50 -48.95 -5.31
N ALA A 434 -26.58 -50.28 -5.20
CA ALA A 434 -26.10 -50.99 -4.02
C ALA A 434 -24.56 -50.93 -3.94
N ASP A 435 -23.87 -51.02 -5.08
CA ASP A 435 -22.42 -50.87 -5.13
C ASP A 435 -21.96 -49.47 -4.69
N ARG A 436 -22.63 -48.41 -5.15
CA ARG A 436 -22.34 -47.03 -4.75
C ARG A 436 -22.53 -46.82 -3.25
N GLU A 437 -23.67 -47.25 -2.71
CA GLU A 437 -23.96 -47.15 -1.28
C GLU A 437 -22.90 -47.91 -0.45
N ALA A 438 -22.54 -49.12 -0.87
CA ALA A 438 -21.51 -49.91 -0.20
C ALA A 438 -20.11 -49.29 -0.30
N LYS A 439 -19.76 -48.66 -1.42
CA LYS A 439 -18.48 -47.94 -1.59
C LYS A 439 -18.43 -46.69 -0.73
N LEU A 440 -19.43 -45.82 -0.84
CA LEU A 440 -19.51 -44.58 -0.06
C LEU A 440 -19.47 -44.88 1.44
N LYS A 441 -20.25 -45.85 1.91
CA LYS A 441 -20.24 -46.26 3.32
C LYS A 441 -18.84 -46.72 3.76
N ARG A 442 -18.19 -47.60 2.99
CA ARG A 442 -16.83 -48.07 3.30
C ARG A 442 -15.83 -46.93 3.36
N THR A 443 -15.94 -45.95 2.47
CA THR A 443 -15.05 -44.78 2.46
C THR A 443 -15.29 -43.90 3.69
N LEU A 444 -16.54 -43.62 4.04
CA LEU A 444 -16.89 -42.83 5.22
C LEU A 444 -16.44 -43.53 6.51
N ASP A 445 -16.69 -44.83 6.65
CA ASP A 445 -16.28 -45.61 7.83
C ASP A 445 -14.74 -45.65 8.00
N LYS A 446 -13.98 -45.63 6.90
CA LYS A 446 -12.51 -45.51 6.95
C LYS A 446 -12.07 -44.10 7.35
N GLY A 447 -12.71 -43.08 6.79
CA GLY A 447 -12.45 -41.67 7.10
C GLY A 447 -12.72 -41.33 8.57
N GLU A 448 -13.80 -41.88 9.13
CA GLU A 448 -14.20 -41.70 10.53
C GLU A 448 -13.12 -42.25 11.48
N LYS A 449 -12.72 -43.50 11.28
CA LYS A 449 -11.63 -44.13 12.05
C LYS A 449 -10.31 -43.38 11.93
N TYR A 450 -10.03 -42.83 10.74
CA TYR A 450 -8.82 -42.04 10.52
C TYR A 450 -8.88 -40.73 11.29
N ALA A 451 -10.02 -40.03 11.30
CA ALA A 451 -10.21 -38.82 12.08
C ALA A 451 -10.13 -39.09 13.60
N GLU A 452 -10.73 -40.18 14.09
CA GLU A 452 -10.66 -40.60 15.50
C GLU A 452 -9.21 -40.84 15.97
N GLN A 453 -8.37 -41.46 15.13
CA GLN A 453 -6.95 -41.66 15.44
C GLN A 453 -6.22 -40.33 15.63
N TRP A 454 -6.49 -39.34 14.78
CA TRP A 454 -5.91 -38.01 14.89
C TRP A 454 -6.46 -37.21 16.08
N GLN A 455 -7.75 -37.34 16.38
CA GLN A 455 -8.34 -36.74 17.59
C GLN A 455 -7.69 -37.29 18.84
N LYS A 456 -7.59 -38.61 18.96
CA LYS A 456 -6.93 -39.28 20.08
C LYS A 456 -5.48 -38.84 20.23
N HIS A 457 -4.74 -38.76 19.12
CA HIS A 457 -3.37 -38.26 19.16
C HIS A 457 -3.28 -36.81 19.66
N ARG A 458 -4.16 -35.91 19.20
CA ARG A 458 -4.18 -34.52 19.70
C ARG A 458 -4.49 -34.43 21.19
N GLU A 459 -5.43 -35.24 21.69
CA GLU A 459 -5.74 -35.30 23.12
C GLU A 459 -4.56 -35.83 23.94
N GLU A 460 -3.87 -36.88 23.46
CA GLU A 460 -2.67 -37.43 24.09
C GLU A 460 -1.52 -36.40 24.08
N ARG A 461 -1.33 -35.68 22.97
CA ARG A 461 -0.35 -34.60 22.85
C ARG A 461 -0.63 -33.44 23.80
N ALA A 462 -1.87 -32.97 23.85
CA ALA A 462 -2.28 -31.87 24.71
C ALA A 462 -2.07 -32.21 26.19
N LYS A 463 -2.44 -33.43 26.60
CA LYS A 463 -2.17 -33.92 27.97
C LYS A 463 -0.68 -34.00 28.26
N TRP A 464 0.11 -34.53 27.33
CA TRP A 464 1.56 -34.58 27.50
C TRP A 464 2.20 -33.18 27.59
N GLU A 465 1.72 -32.20 26.81
CA GLU A 465 2.18 -30.81 26.87
C GLU A 465 1.81 -30.14 28.20
N GLU A 466 0.62 -30.44 28.75
CA GLU A 466 0.18 -30.00 30.08
C GLU A 466 1.05 -30.62 31.19
N ASP A 467 1.25 -31.95 31.16
CA ASP A 467 2.08 -32.68 32.12
C ASP A 467 3.56 -32.21 32.09
N GLU A 468 4.11 -31.95 30.90
CA GLU A 468 5.48 -31.41 30.76
C GLU A 468 5.59 -29.95 31.19
N ALA A 469 4.54 -29.14 31.00
CA ALA A 469 4.50 -27.77 31.52
C ALA A 469 4.48 -27.78 33.06
N GLU A 470 3.63 -28.59 33.68
CA GLU A 470 3.59 -28.75 35.14
C GLU A 470 4.92 -29.26 35.70
N LYS A 471 5.56 -30.22 35.02
CA LYS A 471 6.87 -30.75 35.40
C LYS A 471 7.96 -29.68 35.32
N LYS A 472 7.99 -28.87 34.25
CA LYS A 472 8.93 -27.75 34.13
C LYS A 472 8.70 -26.67 35.17
N GLU A 473 7.45 -26.35 35.50
CA GLU A 473 7.12 -25.42 36.58
C GLU A 473 7.59 -25.96 37.94
N ARG A 474 7.40 -27.25 38.20
CA ARG A 474 7.88 -27.89 39.43
C ARG A 474 9.40 -27.94 39.53
N GLU A 475 10.08 -28.29 38.45
CA GLU A 475 11.56 -28.27 38.37
C GLU A 475 12.10 -26.84 38.56
N ALA A 476 11.44 -25.83 38.00
CA ALA A 476 11.80 -24.42 38.21
C ALA A 476 11.60 -23.98 39.68
N ALA A 477 10.49 -24.39 40.31
CA ALA A 477 10.22 -24.10 41.72
C ALA A 477 11.21 -24.81 42.67
N ASP A 478 11.58 -26.06 42.38
CA ASP A 478 12.58 -26.82 43.14
C ASP A 478 13.99 -26.18 42.96
N SER A 479 14.34 -25.73 41.75
CA SER A 479 15.58 -25.00 41.47
C SER A 479 15.66 -23.66 42.22
N GLU A 480 14.54 -22.93 42.28
CA GLU A 480 14.43 -21.67 43.03
C GLU A 480 14.56 -21.91 44.55
N ALA A 481 13.97 -23.00 45.06
CA ALA A 481 14.09 -23.41 46.45
C ALA A 481 15.53 -23.84 46.82
N GLU A 482 16.22 -24.54 45.92
CA GLU A 482 17.63 -24.92 46.09
C GLU A 482 18.57 -23.69 46.09
N LEU A 483 18.35 -22.74 45.18
CA LEU A 483 19.04 -21.44 45.16
C LEU A 483 18.83 -20.66 46.47
N ARG A 484 17.58 -20.62 46.98
CA ARG A 484 17.28 -20.02 48.29
C ARG A 484 17.98 -20.75 49.45
N GLY A 485 18.07 -22.07 49.40
CA GLY A 485 18.79 -22.88 50.39
C GLY A 485 20.29 -22.59 50.40
N ARG A 486 20.92 -22.46 49.22
CA ARG A 486 22.34 -22.08 49.08
C ARG A 486 22.63 -20.67 49.59
N LEU A 487 21.69 -19.74 49.41
CA LEU A 487 21.78 -18.37 49.93
C LEU A 487 21.60 -18.27 51.45
N ALA A 488 21.01 -19.28 52.10
CA ALA A 488 20.75 -19.30 53.55
C ALA A 488 21.85 -19.99 54.39
N GLY A 489 22.90 -20.53 53.76
CA GLY A 489 24.05 -21.12 54.45
C GLY A 489 25.26 -20.18 54.45
N GLU A 490 25.53 -19.52 55.58
CA GLU A 490 26.76 -18.74 55.76
C GLU A 490 27.94 -19.62 56.24
N GLY A 491 29.09 -19.47 55.57
CA GLY A 491 30.41 -19.72 56.16
C GLY A 491 31.36 -20.56 55.31
N VAL A 492 32.09 -19.93 54.39
CA VAL A 492 33.54 -19.63 54.47
C VAL A 492 33.91 -18.93 53.15
N VAL A 493 34.37 -17.68 53.28
CA VAL A 493 35.04 -16.95 52.20
C VAL A 493 36.48 -17.46 52.16
N GLU A 494 36.83 -18.22 51.12
CA GLU A 494 38.20 -18.25 50.61
C GLU A 494 38.21 -17.57 49.25
N THR A 495 39.07 -16.56 49.17
CA THR A 495 39.34 -15.69 48.04
C THR A 495 39.97 -16.47 46.89
N ALA A 496 39.31 -16.45 45.73
CA ALA A 496 39.97 -16.46 44.44
C ALA A 496 39.40 -15.30 43.64
N GLU A 497 40.24 -14.30 43.39
CA GLU A 497 40.02 -13.28 42.39
C GLU A 497 39.85 -13.96 41.04
N GLU A 498 38.71 -13.79 40.38
CA GLU A 498 38.59 -14.01 38.94
C GLU A 498 38.00 -12.75 38.32
N GLU A 499 38.91 -11.97 37.76
CA GLU A 499 38.68 -11.02 36.68
C GLU A 499 37.95 -11.73 35.54
N VAL A 500 36.78 -11.25 35.14
CA VAL A 500 36.20 -11.61 33.84
C VAL A 500 36.81 -10.66 32.82
N GLU A 501 38.02 -11.01 32.41
CA GLU A 501 38.65 -10.53 31.18
C GLU A 501 37.88 -11.13 30.00
N GLU A 502 37.31 -10.26 29.15
CA GLU A 502 37.06 -10.59 27.75
C GLU A 502 38.38 -11.05 27.14
N THR A 503 38.55 -12.37 27.04
CA THR A 503 39.65 -12.98 26.29
C THR A 503 39.04 -13.84 25.21
N GLU A 504 39.12 -13.31 23.99
CA GLU A 504 39.34 -14.10 22.78
C GLU A 504 40.35 -15.21 23.12
N ARG A 505 39.87 -16.45 23.27
CA ARG A 505 40.75 -17.61 23.36
C ARG A 505 40.69 -18.35 22.05
N ALA A 506 41.68 -18.02 21.25
CA ALA A 506 42.26 -18.79 20.17
C ALA A 506 42.10 -20.30 20.41
N GLU A 507 41.61 -20.95 19.37
CA GLU A 507 41.63 -22.40 19.22
C GLU A 507 43.08 -22.89 19.34
N GLU A 508 43.26 -23.88 20.20
CA GLU A 508 44.52 -24.56 20.41
C GLU A 508 44.83 -25.40 19.16
N GLU A 509 45.79 -24.97 18.35
CA GLU A 509 46.30 -25.72 17.19
C GLU A 509 46.84 -27.08 17.64
N VAL A 510 46.04 -28.13 17.41
CA VAL A 510 46.52 -29.51 17.35
C VAL A 510 47.20 -29.68 15.98
N PRO A 511 48.42 -30.24 15.89
CA PRO A 511 49.09 -30.35 14.60
C PRO A 511 48.32 -31.31 13.70
N GLU A 512 47.74 -30.79 12.62
CA GLU A 512 47.12 -31.60 11.58
C GLU A 512 48.18 -32.46 10.88
N GLU A 513 48.06 -33.78 11.00
CA GLU A 513 48.56 -34.69 9.98
C GLU A 513 47.88 -34.31 8.66
N PRO A 514 48.58 -34.31 7.51
CA PRO A 514 48.05 -33.78 6.26
C PRO A 514 46.76 -34.52 5.88
N LYS A 515 45.61 -33.85 6.09
CA LYS A 515 44.31 -34.32 5.61
C LYS A 515 44.39 -34.40 4.09
N VAL A 516 44.22 -35.60 3.56
CA VAL A 516 44.03 -35.81 2.12
C VAL A 516 42.67 -35.19 1.79
N VAL A 517 42.68 -33.96 1.29
CA VAL A 517 41.45 -33.26 0.89
C VAL A 517 40.89 -33.97 -0.33
N ASP A 518 39.63 -34.42 -0.23
CA ASP A 518 38.95 -35.09 -1.32
C ASP A 518 38.72 -34.14 -2.50
N LYS A 519 39.18 -34.54 -3.69
CA LYS A 519 39.17 -33.70 -4.88
C LYS A 519 37.80 -33.55 -5.54
N LEU A 520 36.73 -34.24 -5.09
CA LEU A 520 35.41 -34.19 -5.75
C LEU A 520 34.23 -34.06 -4.78
N ASN A 521 34.27 -34.69 -3.61
CA ASN A 521 33.15 -34.75 -2.67
C ASN A 521 32.74 -33.36 -2.16
N GLY A 522 31.45 -33.07 -2.22
CA GLY A 522 30.92 -31.76 -1.83
C GLY A 522 29.77 -31.26 -2.69
N LEU A 523 29.30 -30.06 -2.37
CA LEU A 523 28.26 -29.36 -3.12
C LEU A 523 28.89 -28.47 -4.18
N TRP A 524 28.45 -28.63 -5.41
CA TRP A 524 28.88 -27.86 -6.58
C TRP A 524 27.74 -27.03 -7.14
N GLU A 525 28.04 -25.81 -7.57
CA GLU A 525 27.08 -24.90 -8.20
C GLU A 525 27.58 -24.52 -9.61
N ALA A 526 26.66 -24.50 -10.58
CA ALA A 526 26.93 -24.11 -11.96
C ALA A 526 25.79 -23.25 -12.51
N VAL A 527 26.14 -22.21 -13.29
CA VAL A 527 25.17 -21.40 -14.03
C VAL A 527 25.30 -21.74 -15.50
N ILE A 528 24.23 -22.27 -16.10
CA ILE A 528 24.23 -22.72 -17.49
C ILE A 528 23.54 -21.67 -18.37
N GLU A 529 24.31 -21.08 -19.28
CA GLU A 529 23.81 -20.17 -20.32
C GLU A 529 23.92 -20.84 -21.69
N HIS A 530 22.79 -21.04 -22.39
CA HIS A 530 22.81 -21.66 -23.71
C HIS A 530 21.66 -21.13 -24.58
N GLU A 531 21.85 -21.03 -25.90
CA GLU A 531 20.84 -20.50 -26.85
C GLU A 531 19.51 -21.27 -26.88
N MET A 532 19.51 -22.52 -26.36
CA MET A 532 18.30 -23.35 -26.24
C MET A 532 17.47 -23.04 -24.98
N LEU A 533 18.01 -22.29 -24.02
CA LEU A 533 17.33 -21.90 -22.79
C LEU A 533 16.85 -20.44 -22.88
N PRO A 534 15.60 -20.15 -22.49
CA PRO A 534 15.06 -18.79 -22.56
C PRO A 534 15.72 -17.82 -21.55
N GLU A 535 16.23 -18.34 -20.42
CA GLU A 535 16.96 -17.62 -19.37
C GLU A 535 18.05 -18.56 -18.79
N PRO A 536 19.14 -18.03 -18.21
CA PRO A 536 20.16 -18.81 -17.49
C PRO A 536 19.54 -19.62 -16.34
N ILE A 537 20.05 -20.84 -16.10
CA ILE A 537 19.56 -21.72 -15.02
C ILE A 537 20.73 -22.04 -14.08
N THR A 538 20.50 -21.92 -12.78
CA THR A 538 21.44 -22.40 -11.76
C THR A 538 21.17 -23.86 -11.41
N VAL A 539 22.21 -24.68 -11.38
CA VAL A 539 22.16 -26.11 -11.05
C VAL A 539 23.14 -26.39 -9.92
N ASN A 540 22.62 -27.02 -8.87
CA ASN A 540 23.38 -27.52 -7.73
C ASN A 540 23.53 -29.03 -7.82
N ALA A 541 24.74 -29.54 -7.65
CA ALA A 541 25.07 -30.95 -7.68
C ALA A 541 25.80 -31.35 -6.39
N GLN A 542 25.16 -32.15 -5.53
CA GLN A 542 25.88 -32.82 -4.44
C GLN A 542 26.56 -34.06 -5.00
N LEU A 543 27.89 -34.06 -5.04
CA LEU A 543 28.70 -35.16 -5.55
C LEU A 543 29.32 -35.94 -4.39
N HIS A 544 29.21 -37.26 -4.45
CA HIS A 544 29.82 -38.17 -3.49
C HIS A 544 30.39 -39.40 -4.19
N HIS A 545 31.70 -39.62 -4.13
CA HIS A 545 32.36 -40.84 -4.62
C HIS A 545 32.89 -41.70 -3.47
N ASP A 546 32.84 -43.01 -3.68
CA ASP A 546 33.51 -44.04 -2.89
C ASP A 546 34.34 -44.90 -3.86
N GLY A 547 35.63 -44.55 -4.02
CA GLY A 547 36.53 -45.19 -4.97
C GLY A 547 36.25 -44.79 -6.44
N GLU A 548 35.87 -45.75 -7.28
CA GLU A 548 35.52 -45.48 -8.70
C GLU A 548 34.01 -45.21 -8.89
N VAL A 549 33.19 -45.39 -7.86
CA VAL A 549 31.72 -45.22 -7.93
C VAL A 549 31.37 -43.80 -7.52
N LEU A 550 30.61 -43.09 -8.35
CA LEU A 550 30.18 -41.71 -8.11
C LEU A 550 28.65 -41.64 -8.03
N THR A 551 28.15 -40.95 -7.02
CA THR A 551 26.73 -40.65 -6.82
C THR A 551 26.56 -39.14 -6.89
N ALA A 552 25.55 -38.70 -7.63
CA ALA A 552 25.25 -37.28 -7.80
C ALA A 552 23.77 -37.00 -7.59
N LEU A 553 23.47 -36.00 -6.76
CA LEU A 553 22.13 -35.45 -6.57
C LEU A 553 22.08 -34.06 -7.19
N PHE A 554 21.38 -33.94 -8.31
CA PHE A 554 21.18 -32.67 -9.00
C PHE A 554 19.87 -32.03 -8.57
N SER A 555 19.93 -30.75 -8.25
CA SER A 555 18.78 -29.90 -7.94
C SER A 555 18.97 -28.54 -8.60
N SER A 556 17.90 -27.83 -8.90
CA SER A 556 17.98 -26.44 -9.33
C SER A 556 17.23 -25.58 -8.33
N PRO A 557 17.84 -24.53 -7.76
CA PRO A 557 17.12 -23.56 -6.91
C PRO A 557 15.96 -22.89 -7.65
N ASP A 558 16.10 -22.79 -8.98
CA ASP A 558 15.15 -22.15 -9.88
C ASP A 558 14.04 -23.10 -10.37
N ASP A 559 14.12 -24.41 -10.07
CA ASP A 559 13.04 -25.36 -10.36
C ASP A 559 12.03 -25.44 -9.19
N PRO A 560 10.79 -24.96 -9.37
CA PRO A 560 9.76 -25.01 -8.34
C PRO A 560 9.24 -26.42 -8.02
N SER A 561 9.66 -27.46 -8.76
CA SER A 561 9.28 -28.86 -8.52
C SER A 561 9.99 -29.46 -7.29
N GLY A 562 11.23 -29.04 -7.01
CA GLY A 562 12.11 -29.65 -6.02
C GLY A 562 12.44 -31.12 -6.31
N GLU A 563 12.25 -31.60 -7.55
CA GLU A 563 12.70 -32.94 -7.94
C GLU A 563 14.23 -32.98 -7.92
N VAL A 564 14.78 -33.88 -7.10
CA VAL A 564 16.21 -34.15 -7.07
C VAL A 564 16.46 -35.36 -7.97
N ALA A 565 17.27 -35.17 -9.01
CA ALA A 565 17.67 -36.26 -9.89
C ALA A 565 18.89 -36.95 -9.29
N GLU A 566 18.73 -38.20 -8.86
CA GLU A 566 19.82 -39.05 -8.38
C GLU A 566 20.41 -39.84 -9.56
N LEU A 567 21.69 -39.64 -9.82
CA LEU A 567 22.43 -40.28 -10.91
C LEU A 567 23.63 -41.04 -10.36
N GLU A 568 23.84 -42.24 -10.87
CA GLU A 568 25.06 -43.02 -10.66
C GLU A 568 26.01 -42.81 -11.83
N GLY A 569 27.30 -42.67 -11.52
CA GLY A 569 28.38 -42.41 -12.46
C GLY A 569 29.67 -43.08 -12.04
N THR A 570 30.74 -42.76 -12.76
CA THR A 570 32.09 -43.27 -12.50
C THR A 570 33.07 -42.13 -12.30
N TRP A 571 33.92 -42.25 -11.28
CA TRP A 571 34.99 -41.30 -10.97
C TRP A 571 36.37 -41.92 -11.27
N LYS A 572 37.19 -41.22 -12.06
CA LYS A 572 38.58 -41.55 -12.32
C LYS A 572 39.40 -40.26 -12.38
N ASP A 573 40.00 -39.88 -11.25
CA ASP A 573 40.76 -38.63 -11.07
C ASP A 573 41.60 -38.27 -12.33
N PRO A 574 41.33 -37.11 -12.99
CA PRO A 574 40.46 -36.00 -12.56
C PRO A 574 39.04 -35.97 -13.20
N GLU A 575 38.56 -37.07 -13.80
CA GLU A 575 37.34 -37.10 -14.63
C GLU A 575 36.16 -37.80 -13.95
N ALA A 576 35.02 -37.11 -13.88
CA ALA A 576 33.72 -37.61 -13.44
C ALA A 576 32.80 -37.83 -14.65
N ARG A 577 32.15 -38.99 -14.75
CA ARG A 577 31.29 -39.33 -15.90
C ARG A 577 29.94 -39.91 -15.49
N PHE A 578 28.88 -39.38 -16.07
CA PHE A 578 27.49 -39.83 -15.91
C PHE A 578 26.90 -40.23 -17.26
N GLU A 579 26.13 -41.32 -17.28
CA GLU A 579 25.42 -41.77 -18.48
C GLU A 579 23.96 -42.05 -18.14
N VAL A 580 23.05 -41.29 -18.75
CA VAL A 580 21.61 -41.41 -18.54
C VAL A 580 20.95 -41.93 -19.82
N PRO A 581 20.37 -43.13 -19.82
CA PRO A 581 19.65 -43.64 -20.98
C PRO A 581 18.32 -42.90 -21.13
N THR A 582 18.12 -42.20 -22.25
CA THR A 582 16.83 -41.56 -22.57
C THR A 582 16.24 -42.13 -23.87
N GLU A 583 14.93 -41.94 -24.09
CA GLU A 583 14.23 -42.40 -25.32
C GLU A 583 14.79 -41.76 -26.61
N MET A 584 15.56 -40.67 -26.51
CA MET A 584 16.13 -39.92 -27.63
C MET A 584 17.64 -40.19 -27.85
N GLY A 585 18.25 -41.10 -27.08
CA GLY A 585 19.68 -41.41 -27.06
C GLY A 585 20.30 -41.26 -25.66
N PRO A 586 21.49 -41.83 -25.38
CA PRO A 586 22.15 -41.63 -24.09
C PRO A 586 22.60 -40.16 -23.95
N VAL A 587 22.30 -39.56 -22.80
CA VAL A 587 22.90 -38.29 -22.39
C VAL A 587 24.18 -38.61 -21.64
N ILE A 588 25.30 -38.07 -22.09
CA ILE A 588 26.62 -38.32 -21.49
C ILE A 588 27.14 -37.00 -20.94
N GLY A 589 27.35 -36.95 -19.63
CA GLY A 589 28.00 -35.83 -18.94
C GLY A 589 29.40 -36.21 -18.50
N THR A 590 30.39 -35.37 -18.81
CA THR A 590 31.77 -35.51 -18.35
C THR A 590 32.25 -34.22 -17.68
N GLY A 591 32.70 -34.30 -16.44
CA GLY A 591 33.29 -33.19 -15.68
C GLY A 591 34.77 -33.45 -15.39
N THR A 592 35.64 -32.50 -15.70
CA THR A 592 37.09 -32.59 -15.40
C THR A 592 37.45 -31.57 -14.33
N VAL A 593 37.93 -32.04 -13.18
CA VAL A 593 38.40 -31.20 -12.07
C VAL A 593 39.80 -30.68 -12.40
N ASP A 594 39.91 -29.40 -12.74
CA ASP A 594 41.16 -28.74 -13.14
C ASP A 594 41.78 -27.86 -12.05
N ALA A 595 41.01 -27.48 -11.02
CA ALA A 595 41.49 -26.85 -9.79
C ALA A 595 40.70 -27.35 -8.56
N PRO A 596 41.18 -27.12 -7.31
CA PRO A 596 40.57 -27.70 -6.09
C PRO A 596 39.05 -27.51 -5.96
N ASP A 597 38.54 -26.35 -6.38
CA ASP A 597 37.12 -26.00 -6.31
C ASP A 597 36.53 -25.65 -7.69
N HIS A 598 37.15 -26.11 -8.78
CA HIS A 598 36.74 -25.79 -10.14
C HIS A 598 36.66 -27.05 -11.03
N MET A 599 35.58 -27.15 -11.81
CA MET A 599 35.35 -28.26 -12.74
C MET A 599 34.81 -27.73 -14.07
N ASN A 600 35.42 -28.17 -15.18
CA ASN A 600 34.87 -27.96 -16.51
C ASN A 600 33.94 -29.11 -16.87
N CYS A 601 32.70 -28.80 -17.23
CA CYS A 601 31.65 -29.76 -17.53
C CYS A 601 31.27 -29.72 -19.00
N HIS A 602 31.15 -30.89 -19.61
CA HIS A 602 30.66 -31.09 -20.98
C HIS A 602 29.51 -32.08 -20.96
N VAL A 603 28.35 -31.70 -21.51
CA VAL A 603 27.16 -32.56 -21.56
C VAL A 603 26.68 -32.72 -23.00
N GLU A 604 26.68 -33.95 -23.51
CA GLU A 604 26.17 -34.30 -24.83
C GLU A 604 24.72 -34.80 -24.74
N PHE A 605 23.80 -34.11 -25.43
CA PHE A 605 22.38 -34.45 -25.50
C PHE A 605 22.05 -35.19 -26.79
N GLY A 606 22.63 -36.38 -27.00
CA GLY A 606 22.36 -37.20 -28.19
C GLY A 606 22.48 -36.40 -29.51
N PRO A 607 21.52 -36.48 -30.45
CA PRO A 607 21.59 -35.74 -31.72
C PRO A 607 21.25 -34.24 -31.60
N ILE A 608 20.96 -33.73 -30.41
CA ILE A 608 20.43 -32.37 -30.17
C ILE A 608 21.55 -31.33 -30.01
N GLY A 609 22.75 -31.76 -29.61
CA GLY A 609 23.93 -30.90 -29.43
C GLY A 609 24.65 -31.17 -28.11
N ALA A 610 25.66 -30.35 -27.81
CA ALA A 610 26.43 -30.43 -26.57
C ALA A 610 26.55 -29.04 -25.92
N VAL A 611 26.66 -29.01 -24.59
CA VAL A 611 26.80 -27.78 -23.80
C VAL A 611 28.02 -27.90 -22.90
N ASP A 612 28.88 -26.88 -22.96
CA ASP A 612 30.03 -26.69 -22.08
C ASP A 612 29.72 -25.63 -21.02
N PHE A 613 30.03 -25.90 -19.77
CA PHE A 613 29.88 -24.95 -18.66
C PHE A 613 30.87 -25.21 -17.54
N GLU A 614 31.06 -24.22 -16.67
CA GLU A 614 31.96 -24.30 -15.51
C GLU A 614 31.14 -24.50 -14.22
N ALA A 615 31.67 -25.28 -13.28
CA ALA A 615 31.08 -25.51 -11.97
C ALA A 615 32.10 -25.19 -10.85
N VAL A 616 31.62 -24.57 -9.78
CA VAL A 616 32.43 -24.16 -8.62
C VAL A 616 31.96 -24.91 -7.37
N ARG A 617 32.89 -25.44 -6.57
CA ARG A 617 32.55 -26.11 -5.31
C ARG A 617 32.28 -25.06 -4.23
N ILE A 618 31.13 -25.17 -3.58
CA ILE A 618 30.67 -24.24 -2.55
C ILE A 618 30.71 -24.83 -1.14
N GLU A 619 30.75 -26.16 -0.99
CA GLU A 619 30.91 -26.84 0.29
C GLU A 619 31.74 -28.12 0.11
N ILE A 620 32.73 -28.35 0.98
CA ILE A 620 33.57 -29.56 0.98
C ILE A 620 32.99 -30.53 2.01
N GLU A 621 32.65 -31.75 1.60
CA GLU A 621 32.19 -32.79 2.50
C GLU A 621 33.44 -33.52 3.08
N GLU A 622 33.75 -33.33 4.36
CA GLU A 622 34.86 -34.04 5.03
C GLU A 622 34.51 -35.54 5.21
N GLU A 623 35.28 -36.44 4.60
CA GLU A 623 35.11 -37.88 4.76
C GLU A 623 35.36 -38.35 6.21
N GLY A 624 34.40 -39.09 6.78
CA GLY A 624 34.68 -40.00 7.89
C GLY A 624 34.18 -39.60 9.29
N ALA A 625 32.98 -39.05 9.42
CA ALA A 625 32.29 -39.06 10.72
C ALA A 625 31.57 -40.39 10.96
N ALA A 626 32.22 -41.31 11.70
CA ALA A 626 31.61 -42.49 12.29
C ALA A 626 30.27 -42.17 12.98
N PRO A 627 29.28 -43.10 13.02
CA PRO A 627 27.90 -42.78 13.39
C PRO A 627 27.86 -42.09 14.75
N VAL A 628 27.45 -40.82 14.74
CA VAL A 628 27.22 -40.05 15.95
C VAL A 628 26.25 -40.85 16.80
N ARG A 629 26.75 -41.37 17.93
CA ARG A 629 25.91 -41.97 18.97
C ARG A 629 24.76 -41.00 19.22
N ARG A 630 23.54 -41.42 18.87
CA ARG A 630 22.30 -40.67 19.17
C ARG A 630 22.41 -40.13 20.59
N LYS A 631 22.51 -38.79 20.70
CA LYS A 631 22.17 -38.10 21.95
C LYS A 631 20.81 -38.65 22.37
N LYS A 632 20.72 -39.07 23.63
CA LYS A 632 19.52 -39.60 24.28
C LYS A 632 18.34 -38.71 23.84
N LYS A 633 17.40 -39.25 23.04
CA LYS A 633 16.20 -38.50 22.62
C LYS A 633 15.59 -37.91 23.87
N SER A 634 15.48 -36.58 23.93
CA SER A 634 14.49 -35.93 24.78
C SER A 634 13.15 -36.63 24.53
N ASP A 635 12.37 -36.85 25.57
CA ASP A 635 11.02 -37.40 25.42
C ASP A 635 10.24 -36.49 24.46
N GLU A 636 10.08 -36.91 23.20
CA GLU A 636 9.45 -36.10 22.14
C GLU A 636 7.92 -36.17 22.23
N GLY A 637 7.38 -36.84 23.26
CA GLY A 637 5.96 -37.06 23.47
C GLY A 637 5.34 -38.09 22.52
N PRO A 638 4.00 -38.21 22.51
CA PRO A 638 3.27 -39.09 21.61
C PRO A 638 3.64 -38.79 20.15
N GLN A 639 3.84 -39.83 19.34
CA GLN A 639 4.15 -39.71 17.91
C GLN A 639 2.88 -39.60 17.07
N PRO A 640 2.85 -38.74 16.04
CA PRO A 640 1.67 -38.57 15.19
C PRO A 640 1.32 -39.83 14.41
N PRO A 641 0.03 -40.10 14.16
CA PRO A 641 -0.40 -41.14 13.23
C PRO A 641 0.17 -40.90 11.83
N SER A 642 0.34 -41.97 11.05
CA SER A 642 0.79 -41.86 9.66
C SER A 642 -0.20 -41.07 8.80
N THR A 643 0.32 -40.09 8.06
CA THR A 643 -0.49 -39.28 7.13
C THR A 643 -0.88 -40.10 5.90
N ASP A 644 -2.18 -40.23 5.61
CA ASP A 644 -2.71 -40.81 4.37
C ASP A 644 -3.39 -39.72 3.55
N SER A 645 -2.72 -39.32 2.47
CA SER A 645 -3.15 -38.21 1.61
C SER A 645 -4.56 -38.39 1.04
N LYS A 646 -5.05 -39.63 0.87
CA LYS A 646 -6.40 -39.91 0.36
C LYS A 646 -7.49 -39.70 1.42
N LEU A 647 -7.15 -39.92 2.69
CA LEU A 647 -8.08 -39.78 3.81
C LEU A 647 -8.02 -38.41 4.47
N GLU A 648 -7.03 -37.58 4.13
CA GLU A 648 -6.93 -36.19 4.58
C GLU A 648 -8.19 -35.35 4.32
N GLY A 649 -8.82 -35.54 3.16
CA GLY A 649 -10.11 -34.88 2.86
C GLY A 649 -11.21 -35.34 3.81
N MET A 650 -11.29 -36.64 4.10
CA MET A 650 -12.27 -37.18 5.06
C MET A 650 -12.03 -36.66 6.47
N ARG A 651 -10.76 -36.60 6.89
CA ARG A 651 -10.38 -36.02 8.19
C ARG A 651 -10.91 -34.59 8.31
N ASP A 652 -10.73 -33.77 7.29
CA ASP A 652 -11.27 -32.40 7.31
C ASP A 652 -12.79 -32.37 7.46
N LEU A 653 -13.54 -33.30 6.84
CA LEU A 653 -15.00 -33.38 6.98
C LEU A 653 -15.41 -33.75 8.40
N PHE A 654 -14.83 -34.81 8.97
CA PHE A 654 -15.16 -35.31 10.31
C PHE A 654 -14.70 -34.37 11.43
N GLU A 655 -13.67 -33.55 11.18
CA GLU A 655 -13.23 -32.51 12.12
C GLU A 655 -14.03 -31.20 12.00
N GLY A 656 -15.05 -31.15 11.15
CA GLY A 656 -15.85 -29.93 10.93
C GLY A 656 -15.09 -28.81 10.20
N ARG A 657 -13.95 -29.15 9.56
CA ARG A 657 -13.10 -28.23 8.79
C ARG A 657 -13.37 -28.32 7.28
N GLY A 658 -14.48 -28.91 6.86
CA GLY A 658 -14.83 -29.00 5.44
C GLY A 658 -16.29 -29.29 5.13
N VAL A 659 -16.62 -29.21 3.85
CA VAL A 659 -17.95 -29.49 3.30
C VAL A 659 -17.85 -30.54 2.19
N ALA A 660 -18.82 -31.46 2.14
CA ALA A 660 -18.92 -32.45 1.09
C ALA A 660 -19.74 -31.89 -0.10
N VAL A 661 -19.22 -32.04 -1.31
CA VAL A 661 -19.95 -31.68 -2.54
C VAL A 661 -20.06 -32.92 -3.41
N VAL A 662 -21.28 -33.42 -3.61
CA VAL A 662 -21.53 -34.75 -4.18
C VAL A 662 -22.19 -34.62 -5.55
N ALA A 663 -21.53 -35.10 -6.59
CA ALA A 663 -22.10 -35.18 -7.92
C ALA A 663 -23.18 -36.28 -7.95
N ALA A 664 -24.42 -35.85 -8.17
CA ALA A 664 -25.60 -36.69 -8.22
C ALA A 664 -26.67 -35.97 -9.05
N ASN A 665 -27.29 -36.67 -10.00
CA ASN A 665 -28.31 -36.08 -10.86
C ASN A 665 -29.69 -36.61 -10.54
N ARG A 666 -29.81 -37.93 -10.33
CA ARG A 666 -31.11 -38.58 -10.11
C ARG A 666 -31.55 -38.51 -8.66
N ALA A 667 -32.86 -38.60 -8.44
CA ALA A 667 -33.43 -38.54 -7.11
C ALA A 667 -32.89 -39.61 -6.15
N ASP A 668 -32.63 -40.84 -6.61
CA ASP A 668 -32.08 -41.91 -5.77
C ASP A 668 -30.63 -41.65 -5.33
N GLU A 669 -29.84 -40.98 -6.18
CA GLU A 669 -28.45 -40.60 -5.93
C GLU A 669 -28.36 -39.47 -4.92
N ILE A 670 -29.21 -38.45 -5.08
CA ILE A 670 -29.29 -37.29 -4.19
C ILE A 670 -29.69 -37.75 -2.79
N ARG A 671 -30.74 -38.57 -2.65
CA ARG A 671 -31.16 -39.11 -1.36
C ARG A 671 -30.07 -39.92 -0.67
N LEU A 672 -29.33 -40.73 -1.43
CA LEU A 672 -28.21 -41.49 -0.90
C LEU A 672 -27.13 -40.57 -0.33
N ALA A 673 -26.78 -39.50 -1.07
CA ALA A 673 -25.82 -38.50 -0.61
C ALA A 673 -26.30 -37.82 0.68
N LEU A 674 -27.49 -37.22 0.66
CA LEU A 674 -28.05 -36.51 1.81
C LEU A 674 -28.08 -37.40 3.04
N LYS A 675 -28.59 -38.62 2.93
CA LYS A 675 -28.67 -39.58 4.03
C LYS A 675 -27.28 -39.97 4.57
N ALA A 676 -26.32 -40.25 3.69
CA ALA A 676 -25.01 -40.78 4.10
C ALA A 676 -24.15 -39.76 4.86
N PHE A 677 -24.25 -38.48 4.50
CA PHE A 677 -23.50 -37.40 5.14
C PHE A 677 -24.26 -36.80 6.33
N ALA A 678 -25.58 -36.61 6.22
CA ALA A 678 -26.40 -36.11 7.34
C ALA A 678 -26.37 -37.06 8.55
N SER A 679 -26.30 -38.39 8.33
CA SER A 679 -26.18 -39.36 9.45
C SER A 679 -24.88 -39.24 10.24
N ARG A 680 -23.91 -38.47 9.75
CA ARG A 680 -22.59 -38.23 10.36
C ARG A 680 -22.36 -36.75 10.67
N GLU A 681 -23.41 -35.93 10.61
CA GLU A 681 -23.34 -34.49 10.86
C GLU A 681 -22.36 -33.73 9.93
N ILE A 682 -22.08 -34.29 8.75
CA ILE A 682 -21.19 -33.66 7.76
C ILE A 682 -22.05 -32.80 6.82
N PRO A 683 -21.76 -31.49 6.68
CA PRO A 683 -22.43 -30.63 5.72
C PRO A 683 -22.26 -31.16 4.29
N VAL A 684 -23.35 -31.23 3.53
CA VAL A 684 -23.37 -31.79 2.18
C VAL A 684 -24.16 -30.92 1.20
N HIS A 685 -23.63 -30.77 0.00
CA HIS A 685 -24.26 -30.10 -1.13
C HIS A 685 -24.21 -30.95 -2.39
N ILE A 686 -25.13 -30.71 -3.31
CA ILE A 686 -25.26 -31.51 -4.54
C ILE A 686 -24.63 -30.78 -5.71
N LEU A 687 -23.82 -31.48 -6.50
CA LEU A 687 -23.25 -30.98 -7.76
C LEU A 687 -24.05 -31.54 -8.94
N GLY A 688 -24.59 -30.66 -9.78
CA GLY A 688 -25.53 -31.04 -10.84
C GLY A 688 -26.95 -30.99 -10.32
N GLY A 689 -27.52 -32.17 -10.00
CA GLY A 689 -28.85 -32.25 -9.39
C GLY A 689 -30.00 -32.01 -10.36
N GLU A 690 -30.07 -32.74 -11.46
CA GLU A 690 -31.17 -32.66 -12.44
C GLU A 690 -32.55 -32.84 -11.79
N ASP A 691 -32.69 -33.82 -10.88
CA ASP A 691 -33.93 -34.07 -10.12
C ASP A 691 -34.03 -33.26 -8.81
N ALA A 692 -33.08 -32.36 -8.51
CA ALA A 692 -33.00 -31.70 -7.20
C ALA A 692 -34.25 -30.87 -6.87
N VAL A 693 -34.90 -30.28 -7.87
CA VAL A 693 -36.14 -29.51 -7.70
C VAL A 693 -37.26 -30.38 -7.09
N HIS A 694 -37.28 -31.68 -7.38
CA HIS A 694 -38.27 -32.61 -6.83
C HIS A 694 -37.95 -33.05 -5.39
N LEU A 695 -36.79 -32.66 -4.86
CA LEU A 695 -36.29 -33.01 -3.54
C LEU A 695 -36.08 -31.78 -2.64
N ALA A 696 -36.76 -30.68 -2.93
CA ALA A 696 -36.60 -29.40 -2.22
C ALA A 696 -36.76 -29.54 -0.70
N ASP A 697 -37.78 -30.25 -0.24
CA ASP A 697 -38.03 -30.45 1.20
C ASP A 697 -36.87 -31.20 1.88
N GLU A 698 -36.32 -32.22 1.20
CA GLU A 698 -35.20 -33.01 1.72
C GLU A 698 -33.92 -32.18 1.76
N LEU A 699 -33.68 -31.36 0.73
CA LEU A 699 -32.55 -30.43 0.66
C LEU A 699 -32.62 -29.34 1.73
N ILE A 700 -33.79 -28.75 1.95
CA ILE A 700 -34.00 -27.75 3.00
C ILE A 700 -33.81 -28.37 4.39
N ALA A 701 -34.34 -29.58 4.61
CA ALA A 701 -34.22 -30.28 5.89
C ALA A 701 -32.75 -30.58 6.26
N THR A 702 -31.86 -30.73 5.29
CA THR A 702 -30.43 -30.97 5.52
C THR A 702 -29.55 -29.73 5.35
N ASP A 703 -30.14 -28.54 5.20
CA ASP A 703 -29.46 -27.28 4.86
C ASP A 703 -28.52 -27.42 3.64
N SER A 704 -28.96 -28.18 2.64
CA SER A 704 -28.18 -28.54 1.46
C SER A 704 -28.58 -27.70 0.26
N GLY A 705 -27.60 -27.04 -0.36
CA GLY A 705 -27.75 -26.35 -1.64
C GLY A 705 -27.34 -27.19 -2.84
N VAL A 706 -27.52 -26.61 -4.04
CA VAL A 706 -27.16 -27.22 -5.32
C VAL A 706 -26.14 -26.35 -6.07
N VAL A 707 -24.97 -26.92 -6.32
CA VAL A 707 -23.96 -26.38 -7.23
C VAL A 707 -24.37 -26.74 -8.66
N VAL A 708 -24.93 -25.77 -9.36
CA VAL A 708 -25.49 -25.94 -10.70
C VAL A 708 -24.37 -26.21 -11.70
N SER A 709 -24.59 -27.18 -12.61
CA SER A 709 -23.63 -27.54 -13.64
C SER A 709 -23.45 -26.42 -14.68
N THR A 710 -22.55 -26.62 -15.64
CA THR A 710 -22.28 -25.63 -16.71
C THR A 710 -23.47 -25.42 -17.66
N GLN A 711 -24.50 -26.26 -17.61
CA GLN A 711 -25.73 -26.10 -18.38
C GLN A 711 -26.75 -25.30 -17.56
N LEU A 712 -26.73 -23.98 -17.73
CA LEU A 712 -27.58 -23.06 -16.95
C LEU A 712 -29.03 -22.97 -17.43
N VAL A 713 -29.28 -23.30 -18.71
CA VAL A 713 -30.63 -23.26 -19.31
C VAL A 713 -30.95 -24.64 -19.83
N ASP A 714 -32.12 -25.13 -19.48
CA ASP A 714 -32.61 -26.46 -19.86
C ASP A 714 -34.00 -26.37 -20.50
N ARG A 715 -34.51 -27.50 -21.01
CA ARG A 715 -35.82 -27.61 -21.65
C ARG A 715 -36.71 -28.57 -20.89
N ASP A 716 -37.96 -28.16 -20.64
CA ASP A 716 -38.97 -29.08 -20.12
C ASP A 716 -39.45 -30.07 -21.21
N GLU A 717 -40.31 -31.02 -20.83
CA GLU A 717 -40.87 -32.02 -21.76
C GLU A 717 -41.65 -31.39 -22.94
N ALA A 718 -42.17 -30.16 -22.75
CA ALA A 718 -42.88 -29.40 -23.77
C ALA A 718 -41.93 -28.53 -24.63
N GLY A 719 -40.62 -28.53 -24.33
CA GLY A 719 -39.58 -27.80 -25.05
C GLY A 719 -39.39 -26.35 -24.60
N HIS A 720 -40.06 -25.89 -23.53
CA HIS A 720 -39.87 -24.54 -23.00
C HIS A 720 -38.54 -24.43 -22.27
N LEU A 721 -37.84 -23.32 -22.50
CA LEU A 721 -36.60 -23.01 -21.82
C LEU A 721 -36.86 -22.57 -20.38
N PHE A 722 -36.13 -23.13 -19.42
CA PHE A 722 -36.14 -22.70 -18.03
C PHE A 722 -34.73 -22.75 -17.44
N VAL A 723 -34.55 -22.06 -16.30
CA VAL A 723 -33.29 -22.10 -15.54
C VAL A 723 -33.50 -22.98 -14.30
N PRO A 724 -32.76 -24.09 -14.14
CA PRO A 724 -32.91 -24.97 -12.98
C PRO A 724 -32.71 -24.24 -11.63
N SER A 725 -31.75 -23.32 -11.54
CA SER A 725 -31.53 -22.53 -10.33
C SER A 725 -32.65 -21.55 -9.99
N ALA A 726 -33.39 -21.05 -10.99
CA ALA A 726 -34.57 -20.23 -10.73
C ALA A 726 -35.65 -21.05 -10.01
N LYS A 727 -35.93 -22.27 -10.51
CA LYS A 727 -36.88 -23.20 -9.87
C LYS A 727 -36.46 -23.60 -8.45
N LEU A 728 -35.17 -23.86 -8.24
CA LEU A 728 -34.63 -24.19 -6.91
C LEU A 728 -34.86 -23.05 -5.91
N PHE A 729 -34.70 -21.80 -6.32
CA PHE A 729 -34.92 -20.66 -5.45
C PHE A 729 -36.39 -20.37 -5.17
N GLU A 730 -37.28 -20.57 -6.15
CA GLU A 730 -38.73 -20.48 -5.94
C GLU A 730 -39.20 -21.41 -4.80
N VAL A 731 -38.55 -22.57 -4.66
CA VAL A 731 -38.83 -23.55 -3.60
C VAL A 731 -37.94 -23.38 -2.36
N GLY A 732 -37.09 -22.35 -2.30
CA GLY A 732 -36.27 -22.00 -1.12
C GLY A 732 -34.92 -22.70 -1.01
N VAL A 733 -34.47 -23.43 -2.05
CA VAL A 733 -33.14 -24.08 -2.08
C VAL A 733 -32.08 -23.11 -2.58
N VAL A 734 -30.99 -22.96 -1.82
CA VAL A 734 -29.83 -22.13 -2.22
C VAL A 734 -29.06 -22.83 -3.35
N SER A 735 -28.59 -22.03 -4.31
CA SER A 735 -27.74 -22.53 -5.39
C SER A 735 -26.48 -21.70 -5.55
N SER A 736 -25.43 -22.35 -6.05
CA SER A 736 -24.19 -21.71 -6.50
C SER A 736 -23.80 -22.23 -7.88
N PHE A 737 -22.82 -21.58 -8.51
CA PHE A 737 -22.38 -21.93 -9.88
C PHE A 737 -20.93 -22.41 -9.92
N GLN A 738 -20.63 -23.27 -10.89
CA GLN A 738 -19.28 -23.68 -11.23
C GLN A 738 -18.95 -23.38 -12.70
N SER A 739 -17.69 -23.08 -12.99
CA SER A 739 -17.22 -22.98 -14.37
C SER A 739 -16.88 -24.35 -14.96
N GLY A 740 -16.43 -25.31 -14.13
CA GLY A 740 -15.93 -26.60 -14.62
C GLY A 740 -14.87 -26.42 -15.69
N SER A 741 -14.02 -25.39 -15.56
CA SER A 741 -13.09 -24.96 -16.60
C SER A 741 -11.74 -24.53 -16.02
N GLN A 742 -10.77 -24.25 -16.89
CA GLN A 742 -9.55 -23.52 -16.51
C GLN A 742 -9.79 -22.00 -16.49
N GLY A 743 -9.60 -21.33 -17.63
CA GLY A 743 -9.77 -19.89 -17.75
C GLY A 743 -11.21 -19.46 -18.07
N GLY A 744 -12.14 -20.40 -18.23
CA GLY A 744 -13.53 -20.12 -18.62
C GLY A 744 -14.33 -19.44 -17.53
N ALA A 745 -13.90 -19.52 -16.27
CA ALA A 745 -14.50 -18.85 -15.11
C ALA A 745 -14.69 -17.35 -15.33
N ARG A 746 -13.81 -16.70 -16.11
CA ARG A 746 -13.91 -15.28 -16.46
C ARG A 746 -15.21 -14.88 -17.18
N TRP A 747 -15.91 -15.85 -17.76
CA TRP A 747 -17.17 -15.63 -18.49
C TRP A 747 -18.42 -15.94 -17.67
N MET A 748 -18.28 -16.40 -16.42
CA MET A 748 -19.42 -16.86 -15.60
C MET A 748 -20.51 -15.79 -15.46
N ALA A 749 -20.13 -14.55 -15.21
CA ALA A 749 -21.07 -13.44 -15.10
C ALA A 749 -21.86 -13.22 -16.40
N SER A 750 -21.21 -13.31 -17.56
CA SER A 750 -21.88 -13.18 -18.86
C SER A 750 -22.83 -14.34 -19.15
N VAL A 751 -22.44 -15.57 -18.80
CA VAL A 751 -23.31 -16.75 -18.98
C VAL A 751 -24.52 -16.66 -18.04
N LEU A 752 -24.34 -16.15 -16.82
CA LEU A 752 -25.43 -15.93 -15.86
C LEU A 752 -26.36 -14.78 -16.25
N ALA A 753 -25.81 -13.71 -16.83
CA ALA A 753 -26.61 -12.65 -17.45
C ALA A 753 -27.53 -13.19 -18.55
N MET A 754 -27.06 -14.17 -19.33
CA MET A 754 -27.90 -14.86 -20.31
C MET A 754 -28.98 -15.73 -19.63
N ALA A 755 -28.63 -16.47 -18.57
CA ALA A 755 -29.58 -17.26 -17.80
C ALA A 755 -30.66 -16.37 -17.14
N ALA A 756 -30.32 -15.16 -16.69
CA ALA A 756 -31.27 -14.22 -16.11
C ALA A 756 -32.45 -13.89 -17.04
N ARG A 757 -32.23 -13.88 -18.36
CA ARG A 757 -33.30 -13.68 -19.37
C ARG A 757 -34.34 -14.80 -19.38
N HIS A 758 -34.03 -15.94 -18.78
CA HIS A 758 -34.88 -17.13 -18.71
C HIS A 758 -35.47 -17.37 -17.31
N GLY A 759 -35.52 -16.34 -16.47
CA GLY A 759 -36.27 -16.35 -15.20
C GLY A 759 -35.44 -16.27 -13.93
N LEU A 760 -34.10 -16.27 -14.02
CA LEU A 760 -33.24 -16.07 -12.87
C LEU A 760 -33.16 -14.57 -12.51
N GLY A 761 -33.67 -14.18 -11.34
CA GLY A 761 -33.62 -12.78 -10.90
C GLY A 761 -32.17 -12.29 -10.72
N ILE A 762 -31.91 -11.00 -10.95
CA ILE A 762 -30.55 -10.43 -10.85
C ILE A 762 -29.99 -10.57 -9.43
N GLU A 763 -30.79 -10.24 -8.41
CA GLU A 763 -30.38 -10.37 -7.00
C GLU A 763 -30.06 -11.82 -6.66
N GLN A 764 -30.87 -12.76 -7.14
CA GLN A 764 -30.66 -14.18 -6.96
C GLN A 764 -29.38 -14.66 -7.65
N ALA A 765 -29.18 -14.28 -8.91
CA ALA A 765 -27.98 -14.63 -9.68
C ALA A 765 -26.71 -14.09 -9.00
N LEU A 766 -26.76 -12.85 -8.50
CA LEU A 766 -25.65 -12.23 -7.79
C LEU A 766 -25.37 -12.93 -6.44
N ALA A 767 -26.41 -13.24 -5.66
CA ALA A 767 -26.29 -13.99 -4.41
C ALA A 767 -25.67 -15.37 -4.65
N SER A 768 -26.10 -16.10 -5.68
CA SER A 768 -25.54 -17.40 -6.08
C SER A 768 -24.09 -17.33 -6.57
N LEU A 769 -23.60 -16.16 -6.98
CA LEU A 769 -22.19 -15.91 -7.29
C LEU A 769 -21.36 -15.41 -6.11
N THR A 770 -22.01 -14.99 -5.02
CA THR A 770 -21.35 -14.28 -3.91
C THR A 770 -21.73 -14.92 -2.58
N SER A 771 -22.66 -14.34 -1.83
CA SER A 771 -23.01 -14.76 -0.47
C SER A 771 -23.55 -16.20 -0.40
N GLY A 772 -24.37 -16.62 -1.35
CA GLY A 772 -24.91 -17.98 -1.43
C GLY A 772 -23.83 -19.03 -1.71
N ALA A 773 -22.91 -18.73 -2.62
CA ALA A 773 -21.74 -19.58 -2.87
C ALA A 773 -20.82 -19.66 -1.64
N ALA A 774 -20.56 -18.52 -1.00
CA ALA A 774 -19.74 -18.49 0.22
C ALA A 774 -20.37 -19.31 1.35
N ARG A 775 -21.70 -19.21 1.54
CA ARG A 775 -22.42 -20.01 2.54
C ARG A 775 -22.31 -21.50 2.29
N MET A 776 -22.62 -21.95 1.07
CA MET A 776 -22.52 -23.36 0.70
C MET A 776 -21.09 -23.90 0.86
N LEU A 777 -20.08 -23.10 0.56
CA LEU A 777 -18.69 -23.55 0.67
C LEU A 777 -18.11 -23.36 2.08
N GLY A 778 -18.86 -22.77 3.00
CA GLY A 778 -18.38 -22.49 4.35
C GLY A 778 -17.34 -21.36 4.43
N LEU A 779 -17.37 -20.43 3.48
CA LEU A 779 -16.44 -19.32 3.30
C LEU A 779 -17.02 -17.95 3.67
N GLU A 780 -18.25 -17.93 4.19
CA GLU A 780 -19.00 -16.73 4.58
C GLU A 780 -18.31 -15.84 5.64
N SER A 781 -17.37 -16.40 6.40
CA SER A 781 -16.55 -15.64 7.35
C SER A 781 -15.43 -14.84 6.68
N ARG A 782 -15.21 -15.04 5.37
CA ARG A 782 -14.11 -14.40 4.62
C ARG A 782 -14.53 -13.74 3.32
N VAL A 783 -15.46 -14.30 2.54
CA VAL A 783 -15.81 -13.79 1.21
C VAL A 783 -17.32 -13.82 0.95
N GLY A 784 -17.74 -13.25 -0.18
CA GLY A 784 -19.11 -13.30 -0.68
C GLY A 784 -19.98 -12.11 -0.29
N ARG A 785 -19.48 -11.19 0.56
CA ARG A 785 -20.17 -9.96 0.93
C ARG A 785 -19.21 -8.79 1.08
N LEU A 786 -19.69 -7.57 0.82
CA LEU A 786 -19.00 -6.33 1.15
C LEU A 786 -19.45 -5.86 2.54
N ALA A 787 -18.90 -6.48 3.58
CA ALA A 787 -19.20 -6.13 4.97
C ALA A 787 -17.93 -6.12 5.84
N PRO A 788 -17.92 -5.39 6.97
CA PRO A 788 -16.74 -5.26 7.82
C PRO A 788 -16.12 -6.60 8.24
N GLY A 789 -14.80 -6.74 8.12
CA GLY A 789 -14.02 -7.90 8.53
C GLY A 789 -13.86 -9.00 7.46
N LEU A 790 -14.66 -8.96 6.39
CA LEU A 790 -14.48 -9.83 5.22
C LEU A 790 -13.31 -9.35 4.36
N ASP A 791 -12.83 -10.22 3.48
CA ASP A 791 -11.76 -9.92 2.53
C ASP A 791 -12.19 -8.81 1.55
N GLY A 792 -11.25 -7.93 1.21
CA GLY A 792 -11.44 -6.79 0.32
C GLY A 792 -11.60 -7.16 -1.15
N ASP A 793 -12.51 -8.08 -1.46
CA ASP A 793 -12.81 -8.53 -2.82
C ASP A 793 -13.95 -7.68 -3.40
N LEU A 794 -13.59 -6.70 -4.25
CA LEU A 794 -14.51 -5.69 -4.76
C LEU A 794 -14.41 -5.59 -6.29
N LEU A 795 -15.56 -5.59 -6.96
CA LEU A 795 -15.65 -5.34 -8.40
C LEU A 795 -16.29 -3.98 -8.66
N VAL A 796 -15.72 -3.25 -9.61
CA VAL A 796 -16.29 -2.00 -10.12
C VAL A 796 -16.79 -2.23 -11.53
N HIS A 797 -18.08 -1.99 -11.74
CA HIS A 797 -18.77 -2.14 -13.01
C HIS A 797 -19.11 -0.77 -13.59
N ASN A 798 -19.02 -0.59 -14.90
CA ASN A 798 -19.43 0.66 -15.57
C ASN A 798 -20.97 0.77 -15.80
N GLY A 799 -21.74 -0.15 -15.23
CA GLY A 799 -23.19 -0.25 -15.34
C GLY A 799 -23.73 -1.34 -14.39
N PRO A 800 -25.03 -1.65 -14.43
CA PRO A 800 -25.61 -2.67 -13.56
C PRO A 800 -24.92 -4.02 -13.74
N PRO A 801 -24.64 -4.76 -12.64
CA PRO A 801 -24.04 -6.08 -12.74
C PRO A 801 -24.98 -7.03 -13.48
N LEU A 802 -24.40 -7.98 -14.23
CA LEU A 802 -25.13 -8.95 -15.05
C LEU A 802 -25.96 -8.35 -16.21
N ASP A 803 -25.72 -7.09 -16.61
CA ASP A 803 -26.08 -6.60 -17.95
C ASP A 803 -24.95 -6.95 -18.92
N LEU A 804 -25.28 -7.51 -20.08
CA LEU A 804 -24.30 -7.91 -21.11
C LEU A 804 -23.51 -6.73 -21.71
N ARG A 805 -23.97 -5.49 -21.52
CA ARG A 805 -23.27 -4.27 -21.95
C ARG A 805 -22.32 -3.73 -20.89
N THR A 806 -22.42 -4.24 -19.66
CA THR A 806 -21.62 -3.81 -18.53
C THR A 806 -20.26 -4.51 -18.57
N ASN A 807 -19.20 -3.73 -18.38
CA ASN A 807 -17.84 -4.20 -18.20
C ASN A 807 -17.40 -4.00 -16.75
N ILE A 808 -16.60 -4.93 -16.25
CA ILE A 808 -15.81 -4.75 -15.04
C ILE A 808 -14.62 -3.88 -15.41
N ILE A 809 -14.52 -2.71 -14.81
CA ILE A 809 -13.49 -1.71 -15.10
C ILE A 809 -12.38 -1.69 -14.06
N ARG A 810 -12.63 -2.17 -12.83
CA ARG A 810 -11.61 -2.35 -11.80
C ARG A 810 -11.94 -3.57 -10.95
N VAL A 811 -10.91 -4.27 -10.50
CA VAL A 811 -11.02 -5.44 -9.61
C VAL A 811 -10.05 -5.28 -8.46
N PHE A 812 -10.54 -5.50 -7.26
CA PHE A 812 -9.75 -5.58 -6.05
C PHE A 812 -9.86 -7.00 -5.50
N VAL A 813 -8.72 -7.59 -5.14
CA VAL A 813 -8.65 -8.88 -4.44
C VAL A 813 -7.80 -8.69 -3.21
N ASN A 814 -8.30 -9.12 -2.05
CA ASN A 814 -7.67 -8.84 -0.76
C ASN A 814 -7.28 -7.35 -0.63
N GLY A 815 -8.18 -6.42 -0.99
CA GLY A 815 -7.97 -4.97 -0.86
C GLY A 815 -7.02 -4.32 -1.87
N THR A 816 -6.30 -5.13 -2.66
CA THR A 816 -5.33 -4.64 -3.65
C THR A 816 -5.93 -4.66 -5.04
N GLU A 817 -5.74 -3.58 -5.81
CA GLU A 817 -6.20 -3.48 -7.19
C GLU A 817 -5.40 -4.43 -8.09
N VAL A 818 -6.09 -5.26 -8.87
CA VAL A 818 -5.46 -6.14 -9.86
C VAL A 818 -4.97 -5.28 -11.02
N PRO A 819 -3.67 -5.28 -11.37
CA PRO A 819 -3.10 -4.44 -12.44
C PRO A 819 -3.78 -4.67 -13.79
N GLU A 820 -3.71 -3.71 -14.71
CA GLU A 820 -4.32 -3.75 -16.06
C GLU A 820 -3.44 -4.37 -17.18
N ASP A 821 -2.17 -4.71 -16.91
CA ASP A 821 -1.16 -5.22 -17.88
C ASP A 821 -1.02 -4.39 -19.18
#